data_AF-R7BCG5-F1
#
_entry.id   AF-R7BCG5-F1
#
_cell.length_a   1.000
_cell.length_b   1.000
_cell.length_c   1.000
_cell.angle_alpha   90.00
_cell.angle_beta   90.00
_cell.angle_gamma   90.00
#
_symmetry.space_group_name_H-M   'P 1'
#
loop_
_entity.id
_entity.type
_entity.pdbx_description
1 polymer ?
#
loop_
_entity_poly.entity_id
_entity_poly.type
_entity_poly.pdbx_seq_one_letter_code
_entity_poly.pdbx_strand_id
1 'polypeptide(L)'
;MQYNLKTGNFCDFSKFRENIMIPRSYFIPFANLDELAKTDIRNERYSSSRVECLSGEWDFVYYSNCKMVDNFFDTEKIKFDKVNVPSMWQYTGYEKPYYVNTRYQFKPNPPHIPEDCPVGIYRRFIDIDNLDLNYTLAFLGVAGSLELFCNGKYVGYSEGSHNTAEFELNDFLVKGKNEIVVQNHKWTNSTYLEAQDMFRSNGIFRDVLLYKTGNNSIYDFEAKISFKSSFSLDFLPSLKISDDCVLSVSLYDDGEIVSSKSVNVSPSNIEKISFDNLDVHKWSAECPYLYDLVIILSKGKDVIEVVRKNIGFKNVEIIGNKFLFNNEPIKLLGVNHHDTNAKTGYVMSVEDMELDVSLVKQYNANCIRTSHYPPDPTFLDLCDEYGIYVIDEADIETHGCETELHRPGACSHNKDWQQHYWDRVYRMYARDKNHPSITMWSLGNESHGYLNQDYCYDELKKLSTLPIHYEGVCRTPRFAYDVISHMYAWPIMCEKIAKGKLPKYRKKPFFLCEYAHAMGVGAGELERYVKCFYSSDNMLGGCIWEFADHAVYHENEKVKYTYGGDHGEEKHDGNFCMDGLFFPDRTPHSGAKQMKNCYRPVRCRKIADNRYQFFNHNYFENAALSVKYTYFTNGVETYSSTFDVNIAPQSSQEYEIDSLELEKDNHNSVVFEYLAGDFLIASEQIILSEGKLSADINSDGKTAVKPSENKLYITFDNGSMIFDKSTGFITSYIYKNHEMINSFPLGDFKGFAPAFYRAPLDNDRNICKYWHTMGLQNTSNICKGSNFTDNGDNIVVTTNIKSLANCILPVANTQIKYTIYPNGNISVDVNCLGGGAVKLLPRFGVMLEMPKEYENIKYFGLGEDVNLPDYKEHTINKVYQTTVDKLKEDYIKPQESATRCDVRFAEITNASGFGLRFEAVNKPFIFSASHYTSNQWAKAMHRDDLVDLPTTCVNIDSSVLGAGSNACGPLPDKKDRVGSLSGKKLSFVVKPIGE
;
A
#
# COMPACT_ATOMS: atom_id res chain seq x y z
N MET A 1 12.33 33.91 -31.37
CA MET A 1 13.74 33.98 -30.92
C MET A 1 14.44 32.67 -31.30
N GLN A 2 15.72 32.71 -31.62
CA GLN A 2 16.43 31.55 -32.18
C GLN A 2 17.35 30.89 -31.15
N TYR A 3 17.25 29.57 -31.04
CA TYR A 3 18.02 28.73 -30.15
C TYR A 3 18.85 27.73 -30.95
N ASN A 4 20.05 27.43 -30.46
CA ASN A 4 20.85 26.31 -30.92
C ASN A 4 20.72 25.16 -29.90
N LEU A 5 19.68 24.35 -30.07
CA LEU A 5 19.37 23.22 -29.22
C LEU A 5 20.51 22.20 -29.22
N LYS A 6 20.73 21.54 -28.08
CA LYS A 6 21.71 20.45 -27.99
C LYS A 6 20.98 19.17 -28.36
N THR A 7 21.55 18.40 -29.27
CA THR A 7 20.89 17.19 -29.81
C THR A 7 21.60 15.91 -29.40
N GLY A 8 22.46 15.95 -28.40
CA GLY A 8 23.28 14.79 -28.04
C GLY A 8 23.70 14.68 -26.57
N ASN A 9 23.38 15.66 -25.71
CA ASN A 9 23.72 15.55 -24.29
C ASN A 9 22.99 14.36 -23.65
N PHE A 10 21.69 14.17 -23.96
CA PHE A 10 20.87 13.06 -23.45
C PHE A 10 21.40 11.64 -23.76
N CYS A 11 22.29 11.50 -24.75
CA CYS A 11 22.89 10.22 -25.13
C CYS A 11 24.41 10.15 -24.90
N ASP A 12 25.02 11.23 -24.42
CA ASP A 12 26.44 11.28 -24.05
C ASP A 12 26.61 10.83 -22.60
N PHE A 13 27.04 9.59 -22.43
CA PHE A 13 27.21 8.98 -21.10
C PHE A 13 28.13 9.76 -20.14
N SER A 14 29.04 10.58 -20.67
CA SER A 14 29.91 11.43 -19.84
C SER A 14 29.20 12.66 -19.26
N LYS A 15 28.01 13.00 -19.79
CA LYS A 15 27.23 14.17 -19.44
C LYS A 15 25.89 13.77 -18.82
N PHE A 16 25.86 13.69 -17.49
CA PHE A 16 24.63 13.57 -16.70
C PHE A 16 24.30 14.86 -15.93
N ARG A 17 25.24 15.80 -15.92
CA ARG A 17 25.11 17.13 -15.33
C ARG A 17 26.05 18.13 -16.01
N GLU A 18 25.60 19.36 -16.23
CA GLU A 18 26.39 20.46 -16.76
C GLU A 18 25.84 21.79 -16.21
N ASN A 19 26.71 22.62 -15.63
CA ASN A 19 26.35 23.92 -15.03
C ASN A 19 25.25 23.88 -13.96
N ILE A 20 25.00 22.71 -13.34
CA ILE A 20 24.15 22.63 -12.15
C ILE A 20 24.90 23.14 -10.93
N MET A 21 24.21 23.88 -10.08
CA MET A 21 24.74 24.39 -8.82
C MET A 21 25.06 23.25 -7.85
N ILE A 22 25.90 23.51 -6.85
CA ILE A 22 26.21 22.53 -5.80
C ILE A 22 24.92 22.25 -5.00
N PRO A 23 24.49 20.99 -4.86
CA PRO A 23 23.30 20.64 -4.10
C PRO A 23 23.34 21.18 -2.67
N ARG A 24 22.19 21.63 -2.18
CA ARG A 24 22.01 22.31 -0.88
C ARG A 24 20.69 21.91 -0.24
N SER A 25 20.50 22.24 1.04
CA SER A 25 19.25 22.03 1.76
C SER A 25 18.09 22.73 1.04
N TYR A 26 16.92 22.10 1.03
CA TYR A 26 15.71 22.78 0.60
C TYR A 26 15.22 23.75 1.69
N PHE A 27 15.04 25.01 1.30
CA PHE A 27 14.41 26.04 2.12
C PHE A 27 13.88 27.18 1.24
N ILE A 28 12.94 27.96 1.79
CA ILE A 28 12.38 29.14 1.14
C ILE A 28 12.82 30.39 1.91
N PRO A 29 13.62 31.28 1.30
CA PRO A 29 14.02 32.53 1.94
C PRO A 29 12.90 33.56 1.90
N PHE A 30 12.91 34.52 2.82
CA PHE A 30 11.98 35.64 2.92
C PHE A 30 12.74 36.96 3.03
N ALA A 31 12.10 38.06 2.66
CA ALA A 31 12.74 39.38 2.74
C ALA A 31 12.83 39.91 4.18
N ASN A 32 11.92 39.50 5.05
CA ASN A 32 11.84 39.93 6.45
C ASN A 32 11.02 38.95 7.30
N LEU A 33 11.06 39.14 8.63
CA LEU A 33 10.36 38.31 9.60
C LEU A 33 8.83 38.41 9.52
N ASP A 34 8.28 39.58 9.23
CA ASP A 34 6.82 39.79 9.21
C ASP A 34 6.15 38.97 8.10
N GLU A 35 6.85 38.82 6.98
CA GLU A 35 6.41 38.01 5.84
C GLU A 35 6.43 36.51 6.18
N LEU A 36 7.54 36.04 6.75
CA LEU A 36 7.70 34.65 7.19
C LEU A 36 6.69 34.26 8.27
N ALA A 37 6.47 35.12 9.28
CA ALA A 37 5.56 34.85 10.38
C ALA A 37 4.08 34.78 9.95
N LYS A 38 3.70 35.37 8.81
CA LYS A 38 2.33 35.31 8.26
C LYS A 38 2.11 34.14 7.31
N THR A 39 3.16 33.37 7.02
CA THR A 39 3.13 32.29 6.03
C THR A 39 3.14 30.94 6.71
N ASP A 40 2.17 30.09 6.38
CA ASP A 40 2.19 28.68 6.78
C ASP A 40 3.37 27.98 6.11
N ILE A 41 4.11 27.14 6.85
CA ILE A 41 5.31 26.49 6.33
C ILE A 41 5.04 25.68 5.05
N ARG A 42 3.86 25.06 4.95
CA ARG A 42 3.45 24.25 3.80
C ARG A 42 3.33 25.08 2.51
N ASN A 43 3.17 26.40 2.65
CA ASN A 43 2.90 27.32 1.56
C ASN A 43 4.03 28.33 1.30
N GLU A 44 5.19 28.18 1.94
CA GLU A 44 6.28 29.14 1.81
C GLU A 44 6.70 29.36 0.35
N ARG A 45 6.83 28.27 -0.42
CA ARG A 45 7.27 28.32 -1.83
C ARG A 45 6.34 29.09 -2.76
N TYR A 46 5.11 29.36 -2.33
CA TYR A 46 4.10 30.12 -3.07
C TYR A 46 3.94 31.56 -2.57
N SER A 47 4.45 31.88 -1.38
CA SER A 47 4.12 33.12 -0.66
C SER A 47 5.30 34.06 -0.48
N SER A 48 6.53 33.57 -0.58
CA SER A 48 7.72 34.39 -0.39
C SER A 48 7.95 35.39 -1.54
N SER A 49 8.25 36.64 -1.20
CA SER A 49 8.70 37.68 -2.12
C SER A 49 10.09 37.42 -2.71
N ARG A 50 10.87 36.50 -2.14
CA ARG A 50 12.19 36.06 -2.64
C ARG A 50 12.10 34.86 -3.58
N VAL A 51 10.95 34.21 -3.68
CA VAL A 51 10.76 33.03 -4.54
C VAL A 51 9.49 33.18 -5.37
N GLU A 52 9.64 33.09 -6.68
CA GLU A 52 8.49 33.05 -7.58
C GLU A 52 8.28 31.61 -8.05
N CYS A 53 7.13 31.01 -7.70
CA CYS A 53 6.74 29.73 -8.26
C CYS A 53 6.24 29.94 -9.70
N LEU A 54 6.93 29.34 -10.66
CA LEU A 54 6.64 29.44 -12.09
C LEU A 54 5.66 28.36 -12.56
N SER A 55 5.09 27.58 -11.65
CA SER A 55 4.00 26.65 -11.97
C SER A 55 2.78 27.38 -12.52
N GLY A 56 2.00 26.69 -13.36
CA GLY A 56 0.90 27.25 -14.14
C GLY A 56 1.06 26.98 -15.63
N GLU A 57 0.47 27.80 -16.48
CA GLU A 57 0.44 27.56 -17.92
C GLU A 57 1.79 27.88 -18.60
N TRP A 58 2.33 26.90 -19.32
CA TRP A 58 3.52 27.01 -20.17
C TRP A 58 3.15 26.72 -21.62
N ASP A 59 3.90 27.32 -22.54
CA ASP A 59 3.86 26.94 -23.94
C ASP A 59 4.55 25.59 -24.11
N PHE A 60 3.98 24.68 -24.90
CA PHE A 60 4.54 23.34 -25.09
C PHE A 60 4.37 22.85 -26.52
N VAL A 61 5.36 22.11 -27.01
CA VAL A 61 5.28 21.38 -28.26
C VAL A 61 5.93 20.01 -28.09
N TYR A 62 5.28 18.98 -28.63
CA TYR A 62 5.73 17.60 -28.57
C TYR A 62 6.17 17.12 -29.95
N TYR A 63 7.29 16.38 -29.98
CA TYR A 63 7.76 15.66 -31.15
C TYR A 63 7.93 14.18 -30.79
N SER A 64 7.34 13.30 -31.59
CA SER A 64 7.45 11.85 -31.39
C SER A 64 8.86 11.31 -31.60
N ASN A 65 9.76 12.11 -32.18
CA ASN A 65 11.15 11.77 -32.39
C ASN A 65 12.02 13.04 -32.43
N CYS A 66 13.11 13.08 -31.66
CA CYS A 66 14.02 14.21 -31.58
C CYS A 66 14.69 14.56 -32.92
N LYS A 67 14.79 13.62 -33.86
CA LYS A 67 15.26 13.87 -35.23
C LYS A 67 14.33 14.79 -36.05
N MET A 68 13.12 15.04 -35.57
CA MET A 68 12.18 16.01 -36.18
C MET A 68 12.44 17.44 -35.73
N VAL A 69 13.32 17.65 -34.75
CA VAL A 69 13.67 18.96 -34.20
C VAL A 69 14.99 19.40 -34.82
N ASP A 70 14.95 20.50 -35.56
CA ASP A 70 16.18 21.14 -36.04
C ASP A 70 16.96 21.71 -34.85
N ASN A 71 18.29 21.56 -34.87
CA ASN A 71 19.16 22.19 -33.87
C ASN A 71 18.93 23.70 -33.82
N PHE A 72 18.63 24.32 -34.97
CA PHE A 72 18.24 25.72 -35.05
C PHE A 72 16.73 25.86 -34.85
N PHE A 73 16.33 26.14 -33.62
CA PHE A 73 14.93 26.20 -33.21
C PHE A 73 14.47 27.65 -33.06
N ASP A 74 13.51 28.07 -33.89
CA ASP A 74 12.98 29.44 -33.90
C ASP A 74 11.60 29.49 -33.23
N THR A 75 11.58 29.88 -31.95
CA THR A 75 10.37 29.89 -31.10
C THR A 75 9.24 30.78 -31.63
N GLU A 76 9.52 31.71 -32.54
CA GLU A 76 8.50 32.56 -33.16
C GLU A 76 7.78 31.86 -34.33
N LYS A 77 8.38 30.82 -34.90
CA LYS A 77 7.80 30.04 -36.01
C LYS A 77 7.09 28.77 -35.54
N ILE A 78 7.23 28.43 -34.27
CA ILE A 78 6.59 27.25 -33.68
C ILE A 78 5.20 27.64 -33.18
N LYS A 79 4.22 26.82 -33.56
CA LYS A 79 2.90 26.85 -32.94
C LYS A 79 2.93 25.99 -31.69
N PHE A 80 2.93 26.62 -30.53
CA PHE A 80 2.86 25.94 -29.24
C PHE A 80 1.40 25.70 -28.82
N ASP A 81 1.18 24.57 -28.19
CA ASP A 81 0.01 24.30 -27.35
C ASP A 81 0.25 24.85 -25.93
N LYS A 82 -0.76 24.71 -25.07
CA LYS A 82 -0.69 25.12 -23.66
C LYS A 82 -0.81 23.91 -22.75
N VAL A 83 0.08 23.81 -21.77
CA VAL A 83 0.05 22.79 -20.72
C VAL A 83 0.29 23.43 -19.37
N ASN A 84 -0.29 22.85 -18.32
CA ASN A 84 0.10 23.21 -16.96
C ASN A 84 1.46 22.59 -16.63
N VAL A 85 2.29 23.30 -15.87
CA VAL A 85 3.47 22.78 -15.21
C VAL A 85 3.23 22.97 -13.71
N PRO A 86 3.40 21.94 -12.87
CA PRO A 86 3.79 20.58 -13.23
C PRO A 86 2.72 19.79 -14.01
N SER A 87 3.17 18.93 -14.93
CA SER A 87 2.34 17.91 -15.61
C SER A 87 3.17 16.80 -16.25
N MET A 88 2.49 15.69 -16.55
CA MET A 88 3.03 14.59 -17.35
C MET A 88 2.43 14.58 -18.76
N TRP A 89 3.25 14.34 -19.79
CA TRP A 89 2.80 14.30 -21.19
C TRP A 89 1.73 13.26 -21.43
N GLN A 90 1.84 12.13 -20.73
CA GLN A 90 0.95 10.99 -20.86
C GLN A 90 -0.46 11.28 -20.31
N TYR A 91 -0.57 12.21 -19.36
CA TYR A 91 -1.83 12.62 -18.73
C TYR A 91 -2.40 13.92 -19.34
N THR A 92 -1.67 14.53 -20.27
CA THR A 92 -2.11 15.69 -21.05
C THR A 92 -2.44 15.33 -22.51
N GLY A 93 -2.26 14.05 -22.89
CA GLY A 93 -2.73 13.48 -24.16
C GLY A 93 -1.72 13.44 -25.30
N TYR A 94 -0.45 13.82 -25.06
CA TYR A 94 0.59 13.83 -26.11
C TYR A 94 1.20 12.45 -26.37
N GLU A 95 1.20 11.60 -25.34
CA GLU A 95 1.56 10.20 -25.44
C GLU A 95 0.57 9.38 -24.61
N LYS A 96 0.47 8.08 -24.85
CA LYS A 96 -0.35 7.22 -24.02
C LYS A 96 0.41 6.80 -22.74
N PRO A 97 -0.26 6.62 -21.59
CA PRO A 97 0.34 6.02 -20.41
C PRO A 97 0.98 4.67 -20.71
N TYR A 98 2.03 4.33 -19.97
CA TYR A 98 2.77 3.09 -20.18
C TYR A 98 3.22 2.45 -18.87
N TYR A 99 2.61 1.33 -18.50
CA TYR A 99 3.00 0.60 -17.28
C TYR A 99 3.82 -0.65 -17.58
N VAL A 100 5.00 -0.75 -16.95
CA VAL A 100 5.82 -1.96 -16.86
C VAL A 100 6.48 -2.02 -15.49
N ASN A 101 6.56 -3.24 -14.95
CA ASN A 101 7.27 -3.53 -13.72
C ASN A 101 8.78 -3.50 -13.98
N THR A 102 9.40 -4.67 -14.15
CA THR A 102 10.87 -4.76 -14.14
C THR A 102 11.53 -4.36 -15.46
N ARG A 103 10.80 -4.36 -16.58
CA ARG A 103 11.35 -4.24 -17.94
C ARG A 103 11.53 -2.79 -18.35
N TYR A 104 12.48 -2.53 -19.24
CA TYR A 104 12.57 -1.24 -19.93
C TYR A 104 11.56 -1.17 -21.08
N GLN A 105 11.10 0.03 -21.43
CA GLN A 105 10.21 0.24 -22.59
C GLN A 105 10.90 -0.09 -23.91
N PHE A 106 12.23 0.00 -23.97
CA PHE A 106 13.06 -0.37 -25.11
C PHE A 106 13.91 -1.61 -24.82
N LYS A 107 14.62 -2.13 -25.81
CA LYS A 107 15.56 -3.24 -25.61
C LYS A 107 16.84 -2.73 -24.93
N PRO A 108 17.16 -3.17 -23.70
CA PRO A 108 18.28 -2.62 -22.96
C PRO A 108 19.65 -3.01 -23.56
N ASN A 109 20.61 -2.09 -23.48
CA ASN A 109 22.04 -2.24 -23.77
C ASN A 109 22.86 -1.10 -23.10
N PRO A 110 22.97 -1.05 -21.76
CA PRO A 110 23.59 0.07 -21.06
C PRO A 110 25.03 0.35 -21.53
N PRO A 111 25.44 1.61 -21.74
CA PRO A 111 24.66 2.84 -21.53
C PRO A 111 23.83 3.30 -22.75
N HIS A 112 23.80 2.56 -23.85
CA HIS A 112 23.18 2.99 -25.10
C HIS A 112 21.65 3.06 -25.01
N ILE A 113 21.05 4.16 -25.45
CA ILE A 113 19.59 4.36 -25.50
C ILE A 113 19.07 4.38 -26.95
N PRO A 114 17.74 4.29 -27.18
CA PRO A 114 17.17 4.42 -28.52
C PRO A 114 17.50 5.77 -29.17
N GLU A 115 17.79 5.75 -30.47
CA GLU A 115 18.01 6.98 -31.25
C GLU A 115 16.70 7.72 -31.59
N ASP A 116 15.58 7.01 -31.58
CA ASP A 116 14.22 7.53 -31.75
C ASP A 116 13.63 7.92 -30.39
N CYS A 117 14.12 9.05 -29.87
CA CYS A 117 13.73 9.56 -28.55
C CYS A 117 12.66 10.64 -28.69
N PRO A 118 11.44 10.48 -28.15
CA PRO A 118 10.48 11.56 -28.06
C PRO A 118 11.02 12.75 -27.27
N VAL A 119 10.60 13.96 -27.64
CA VAL A 119 11.05 15.19 -26.99
C VAL A 119 9.90 16.19 -26.85
N GLY A 120 9.75 16.74 -25.65
CA GLY A 120 8.88 17.85 -25.34
C GLY A 120 9.71 19.12 -25.16
N ILE A 121 9.28 20.21 -25.79
CA ILE A 121 9.92 21.52 -25.65
C ILE A 121 8.93 22.47 -24.97
N TYR A 122 9.31 22.96 -23.80
CA TYR A 122 8.54 23.92 -23.03
C TYR A 122 9.10 25.31 -23.23
N ARG A 123 8.21 26.31 -23.22
CA ARG A 123 8.58 27.72 -23.19
C ARG A 123 7.80 28.48 -22.12
N ARG A 124 8.51 29.34 -21.39
CA ARG A 124 7.96 30.27 -20.42
C ARG A 124 8.63 31.62 -20.53
N PHE A 125 7.87 32.69 -20.31
CA PHE A 125 8.43 34.01 -20.15
C PHE A 125 8.48 34.41 -18.68
N ILE A 126 9.55 35.08 -18.29
CA ILE A 126 9.71 35.70 -16.97
C ILE A 126 10.09 37.16 -17.15
N ASP A 127 9.64 38.02 -16.24
CA ASP A 127 9.96 39.45 -16.25
C ASP A 127 10.98 39.77 -15.15
N ILE A 128 12.07 40.42 -15.55
CA ILE A 128 13.21 40.75 -14.68
C ILE A 128 13.40 42.26 -14.64
N ASP A 129 13.01 42.89 -13.53
CA ASP A 129 13.09 44.35 -13.39
C ASP A 129 14.44 44.84 -12.84
N ASN A 130 15.15 43.99 -12.11
CA ASN A 130 16.38 44.34 -11.41
C ASN A 130 17.51 43.33 -11.68
N LEU A 131 18.43 43.68 -12.58
CA LEU A 131 19.61 42.85 -12.90
C LEU A 131 20.71 42.88 -11.82
N ASP A 132 20.59 43.71 -10.79
CA ASP A 132 21.53 43.74 -9.66
C ASP A 132 21.28 42.60 -8.65
N LEU A 133 20.18 41.84 -8.82
CA LEU A 133 19.89 40.64 -8.04
C LEU A 133 20.46 39.39 -8.70
N ASN A 134 20.72 38.37 -7.89
CA ASN A 134 21.06 37.02 -8.32
C ASN A 134 19.79 36.19 -8.50
N TYR A 135 19.73 35.47 -9.62
CA TYR A 135 18.59 34.64 -10.01
C TYR A 135 19.00 33.19 -10.18
N THR A 136 18.36 32.32 -9.40
CA THR A 136 18.54 30.87 -9.49
C THR A 136 17.22 30.22 -9.88
N LEU A 137 17.23 29.43 -10.94
CA LEU A 137 16.08 28.66 -11.39
C LEU A 137 16.23 27.22 -10.91
N ALA A 138 15.30 26.76 -10.09
CA ALA A 138 15.26 25.43 -9.52
C ALA A 138 14.10 24.62 -10.11
N PHE A 139 14.40 23.44 -10.64
CA PHE A 139 13.40 22.45 -11.02
C PHE A 139 13.38 21.37 -9.94
N LEU A 140 12.25 21.19 -9.26
CA LEU A 140 12.14 20.23 -8.16
C LEU A 140 12.02 18.76 -8.64
N GLY A 141 11.66 18.55 -9.90
CA GLY A 141 11.55 17.22 -10.51
C GLY A 141 11.19 17.29 -11.99
N VAL A 142 11.99 16.64 -12.83
CA VAL A 142 11.81 16.59 -14.30
C VAL A 142 12.10 15.17 -14.79
N ALA A 143 11.08 14.46 -15.25
CA ALA A 143 11.20 13.08 -15.67
C ALA A 143 11.77 12.99 -17.10
N GLY A 144 12.94 12.38 -17.23
CA GLY A 144 13.75 12.36 -18.45
C GLY A 144 14.93 13.34 -18.39
N SER A 145 15.19 14.07 -19.48
CA SER A 145 16.29 15.04 -19.53
C SER A 145 15.88 16.46 -19.13
N LEU A 146 16.76 17.26 -18.57
CA LEU A 146 16.54 18.71 -18.37
C LEU A 146 17.63 19.49 -19.10
N GLU A 147 17.36 19.93 -20.33
CA GLU A 147 18.22 20.89 -21.05
C GLU A 147 17.62 22.29 -20.98
N LEU A 148 18.34 23.24 -20.39
CA LEU A 148 17.85 24.58 -20.11
C LEU A 148 18.50 25.62 -21.03
N PHE A 149 17.66 26.52 -21.56
CA PHE A 149 18.08 27.67 -22.34
C PHE A 149 17.37 28.94 -21.86
N CYS A 150 18.06 30.07 -21.99
CA CYS A 150 17.53 31.39 -21.68
C CYS A 150 17.97 32.39 -22.76
N ASN A 151 17.02 33.12 -23.33
CA ASN A 151 17.25 34.15 -24.34
C ASN A 151 18.15 33.70 -25.52
N GLY A 152 17.86 32.51 -26.09
CA GLY A 152 18.63 31.92 -27.20
C GLY A 152 19.96 31.26 -26.81
N LYS A 153 20.38 31.34 -25.54
CA LYS A 153 21.65 30.79 -25.04
C LYS A 153 21.43 29.53 -24.20
N TYR A 154 22.35 28.58 -24.30
CA TYR A 154 22.38 27.37 -23.49
C TYR A 154 22.86 27.67 -22.06
N VAL A 155 22.11 27.19 -21.07
CA VAL A 155 22.41 27.37 -19.64
C VAL A 155 23.05 26.12 -19.05
N GLY A 156 22.44 24.94 -19.22
CA GLY A 156 22.96 23.71 -18.63
C GLY A 156 22.11 22.46 -18.86
N TYR A 157 22.51 21.36 -18.22
CA TYR A 157 21.92 20.03 -18.37
C TYR A 157 21.83 19.27 -17.02
N SER A 158 20.77 18.49 -16.81
CA SER A 158 20.65 17.55 -15.68
C SER A 158 19.89 16.28 -16.05
N GLU A 159 20.31 15.17 -15.45
CA GLU A 159 19.55 13.92 -15.29
C GLU A 159 19.18 13.71 -13.81
N GLY A 160 18.44 12.64 -13.49
CA GLY A 160 17.97 12.32 -12.14
C GLY A 160 16.58 12.89 -11.87
N SER A 161 15.55 12.14 -12.28
CA SER A 161 14.19 12.64 -12.42
C SER A 161 13.61 13.22 -11.11
N HIS A 162 13.89 12.58 -9.99
CA HIS A 162 13.36 12.96 -8.67
C HIS A 162 14.29 13.87 -7.85
N ASN A 163 15.44 14.29 -8.42
CA ASN A 163 16.38 15.17 -7.74
C ASN A 163 16.21 16.63 -8.20
N THR A 164 16.37 17.58 -7.27
CA THR A 164 16.37 19.01 -7.60
C THR A 164 17.54 19.38 -8.50
N ALA A 165 17.31 20.20 -9.52
CA ALA A 165 18.33 20.78 -10.39
C ALA A 165 18.24 22.31 -10.38
N GLU A 166 19.33 22.99 -9.98
CA GLU A 166 19.40 24.45 -9.86
C GLU A 166 20.42 25.05 -10.82
N PHE A 167 20.09 26.16 -11.47
CA PHE A 167 20.94 26.88 -12.42
C PHE A 167 20.99 28.38 -12.12
N GLU A 168 22.16 29.00 -12.20
CA GLU A 168 22.30 30.46 -12.16
C GLU A 168 21.95 31.07 -13.53
N LEU A 169 21.10 32.10 -13.53
CA LEU A 169 20.59 32.70 -14.78
C LEU A 169 21.23 34.05 -15.15
N ASN A 170 21.95 34.69 -14.22
CA ASN A 170 22.39 36.09 -14.34
C ASN A 170 23.07 36.44 -15.68
N ASP A 171 23.97 35.60 -16.18
CA ASP A 171 24.71 35.85 -17.43
C ASP A 171 23.85 35.74 -18.72
N PHE A 172 22.61 35.30 -18.57
CA PHE A 172 21.67 35.06 -19.67
C PHE A 172 20.50 36.05 -19.67
N LEU A 173 20.23 36.70 -18.54
CA LEU A 173 19.09 37.58 -18.36
C LEU A 173 19.32 38.98 -18.96
N VAL A 174 18.22 39.60 -19.36
CA VAL A 174 18.11 41.01 -19.73
C VAL A 174 17.00 41.67 -18.93
N LYS A 175 17.03 43.00 -18.80
CA LYS A 175 15.96 43.73 -18.13
C LYS A 175 14.67 43.65 -18.95
N GLY A 176 13.55 43.39 -18.27
CA GLY A 176 12.24 43.16 -18.88
C GLY A 176 11.98 41.68 -19.16
N LYS A 177 11.37 41.39 -20.30
CA LYS A 177 10.90 40.06 -20.67
C LYS A 177 12.04 39.14 -21.12
N ASN A 178 12.13 37.96 -20.53
CA ASN A 178 13.10 36.91 -20.81
C ASN A 178 12.38 35.62 -21.24
N GLU A 179 12.92 34.91 -22.22
CA GLU A 179 12.37 33.63 -22.72
C GLU A 179 13.19 32.44 -22.21
N ILE A 180 12.55 31.61 -21.39
CA ILE A 180 13.06 30.32 -20.92
C ILE A 180 12.55 29.23 -21.84
N VAL A 181 13.46 28.37 -22.30
CA VAL A 181 13.13 27.16 -23.08
C VAL A 181 13.75 25.95 -22.40
N VAL A 182 12.94 24.90 -22.22
CA VAL A 182 13.38 23.61 -21.68
C VAL A 182 13.14 22.54 -22.73
N GLN A 183 14.18 21.78 -23.05
CA GLN A 183 14.10 20.59 -23.88
C GLN A 183 14.19 19.33 -22.99
N ASN A 184 13.12 18.56 -22.98
CA ASN A 184 12.98 17.35 -22.18
C ASN A 184 12.89 16.14 -23.11
N HIS A 185 13.95 15.34 -23.16
CA HIS A 185 13.99 14.07 -23.89
C HIS A 185 13.45 12.96 -22.99
N LYS A 186 12.67 12.05 -23.58
CA LYS A 186 12.08 10.92 -22.87
C LYS A 186 13.13 9.98 -22.27
N TRP A 187 14.16 9.67 -23.06
CA TRP A 187 15.24 8.76 -22.70
C TRP A 187 16.53 9.51 -22.45
N THR A 188 17.25 9.06 -21.43
CA THR A 188 18.61 9.48 -21.11
C THR A 188 19.45 8.27 -20.73
N ASN A 189 20.77 8.41 -20.63
CA ASN A 189 21.59 7.33 -20.08
C ASN A 189 21.12 6.92 -18.67
N SER A 190 20.66 7.90 -17.87
CA SER A 190 20.04 7.69 -16.56
C SER A 190 18.75 6.89 -16.55
N THR A 191 18.03 6.71 -17.66
CA THR A 191 16.85 5.84 -17.70
C THR A 191 17.17 4.42 -17.22
N TYR A 192 18.43 3.96 -17.38
CA TYR A 192 18.90 2.68 -16.83
C TYR A 192 18.99 2.61 -15.30
N LEU A 193 18.87 3.74 -14.61
CA LEU A 193 18.85 3.87 -13.15
C LEU A 193 17.44 4.17 -12.61
N GLU A 194 16.43 4.24 -13.48
CA GLU A 194 15.06 4.64 -13.13
C GLU A 194 14.07 3.56 -13.61
N ALA A 195 14.33 2.31 -13.20
CA ALA A 195 13.58 1.12 -13.60
C ALA A 195 12.49 0.68 -12.59
N GLN A 196 12.03 1.57 -11.71
CA GLN A 196 11.00 1.30 -10.68
C GLN A 196 9.69 0.71 -11.22
N ASP A 197 9.00 -0.14 -10.47
CA ASP A 197 7.69 -0.69 -10.85
C ASP A 197 6.57 0.36 -10.84
N MET A 198 6.43 1.14 -11.92
CA MET A 198 5.48 2.26 -11.99
C MET A 198 5.12 2.68 -13.43
N PHE A 199 4.13 3.58 -13.56
CA PHE A 199 3.67 4.16 -14.84
C PHE A 199 4.67 5.10 -15.50
N ARG A 200 5.52 4.60 -16.40
CA ARG A 200 6.58 5.39 -17.06
C ARG A 200 6.04 6.66 -17.71
N SER A 201 6.36 7.80 -17.10
CA SER A 201 5.84 9.12 -17.48
C SER A 201 6.97 10.14 -17.61
N ASN A 202 6.74 11.20 -18.37
CA ASN A 202 7.74 12.24 -18.67
C ASN A 202 7.15 13.64 -18.58
N GLY A 203 8.02 14.61 -18.27
CA GLY A 203 7.66 16.02 -18.17
C GLY A 203 8.22 16.69 -16.92
N ILE A 204 7.96 17.99 -16.81
CA ILE A 204 8.25 18.76 -15.59
C ILE A 204 7.12 18.48 -14.60
N PHE A 205 7.36 17.61 -13.62
CA PHE A 205 6.30 17.01 -12.79
C PHE A 205 6.27 17.50 -11.33
N ARG A 206 7.27 18.29 -10.92
CA ARG A 206 7.22 19.08 -9.68
C ARG A 206 7.43 20.56 -10.01
N ASP A 207 7.22 21.42 -9.01
CA ASP A 207 7.29 22.87 -9.20
C ASP A 207 8.64 23.37 -9.75
N VAL A 208 8.56 24.52 -10.42
CA VAL A 208 9.72 25.29 -10.88
C VAL A 208 9.78 26.59 -10.10
N LEU A 209 10.88 26.86 -9.41
CA LEU A 209 11.03 28.01 -8.52
C LEU A 209 12.13 28.95 -9.02
N LEU A 210 11.83 30.25 -9.07
CA LEU A 210 12.81 31.31 -9.35
C LEU A 210 13.17 32.04 -8.06
N TYR A 211 14.35 31.73 -7.52
CA TYR A 211 14.92 32.39 -6.34
C TYR A 211 15.54 33.75 -6.73
N LYS A 212 15.34 34.76 -5.87
CA LYS A 212 15.79 36.14 -6.06
C LYS A 212 16.62 36.56 -4.84
N THR A 213 17.95 36.53 -4.95
CA THR A 213 18.86 36.86 -3.84
C THR A 213 19.69 38.11 -4.14
N GLY A 214 20.25 38.75 -3.11
CA GLY A 214 21.18 39.87 -3.29
C GLY A 214 22.64 39.42 -3.36
N ASN A 215 23.58 40.37 -3.27
CA ASN A 215 25.02 40.10 -3.17
C ASN A 215 25.44 39.42 -1.86
N ASN A 216 24.54 39.41 -0.88
CA ASN A 216 24.68 38.71 0.38
C ASN A 216 23.46 37.79 0.52
N SER A 217 23.68 36.50 0.71
CA SER A 217 22.60 35.51 0.82
C SER A 217 23.05 34.26 1.55
N ILE A 218 22.06 33.54 2.08
CA ILE A 218 22.24 32.21 2.66
C ILE A 218 22.23 31.21 1.48
N TYR A 219 23.33 30.49 1.30
CA TYR A 219 23.44 29.50 0.23
C TYR A 219 22.96 28.13 0.70
N ASP A 220 23.52 27.62 1.78
CA ASP A 220 23.17 26.32 2.39
C ASP A 220 23.37 26.38 3.90
N PHE A 221 22.80 25.42 4.63
CA PHE A 221 23.17 25.13 6.01
C PHE A 221 22.90 23.66 6.37
N GLU A 222 23.63 23.18 7.38
CA GLU A 222 23.32 21.94 8.10
C GLU A 222 23.08 22.25 9.58
N ALA A 223 21.97 21.76 10.11
CA ALA A 223 21.63 21.79 11.54
C ALA A 223 22.04 20.47 12.19
N LYS A 224 23.32 20.35 12.55
CA LYS A 224 23.90 19.09 13.02
C LYS A 224 23.61 18.85 14.49
N ILE A 225 22.67 17.96 14.76
CA ILE A 225 22.30 17.55 16.13
C ILE A 225 23.21 16.42 16.61
N SER A 226 23.65 16.52 17.86
CA SER A 226 24.34 15.43 18.54
C SER A 226 23.80 15.24 19.96
N PHE A 227 23.88 14.00 20.45
CA PHE A 227 23.44 13.64 21.80
C PHE A 227 24.56 12.97 22.58
N LYS A 228 24.78 13.43 23.81
CA LYS A 228 25.64 12.75 24.80
C LYS A 228 24.86 12.57 26.10
N SER A 229 24.98 13.52 27.03
CA SER A 229 24.12 13.66 28.20
C SER A 229 22.95 14.62 27.98
N SER A 230 23.12 15.53 27.01
CA SER A 230 22.21 16.59 26.58
C SER A 230 22.32 16.73 25.06
N PHE A 231 21.37 17.42 24.43
CA PHE A 231 21.47 17.75 23.01
C PHE A 231 22.35 18.98 22.79
N SER A 232 23.12 18.95 21.71
CA SER A 232 23.79 20.12 21.15
C SER A 232 23.40 20.26 19.67
N LEU A 233 23.35 21.50 19.18
CA LEU A 233 23.11 21.84 17.78
C LEU A 233 24.30 22.64 17.24
N ASP A 234 24.99 22.08 16.26
CA ASP A 234 26.02 22.77 15.47
C ASP A 234 25.38 23.25 14.16
N PHE A 235 25.16 24.56 14.03
CA PHE A 235 24.73 25.18 12.79
C PHE A 235 25.94 25.47 11.90
N LEU A 236 25.97 24.85 10.72
CA LEU A 236 27.06 24.93 9.74
C LEU A 236 26.59 25.75 8.52
N PRO A 237 26.83 27.07 8.48
CA PRO A 237 26.40 27.91 7.36
C PRO A 237 27.32 27.79 6.14
N SER A 238 26.72 27.91 4.97
CA SER A 238 27.36 28.27 3.71
C SER A 238 26.69 29.53 3.17
N LEU A 239 27.45 30.61 3.00
CA LEU A 239 26.91 31.92 2.60
C LEU A 239 27.58 32.41 1.31
N LYS A 240 26.81 33.09 0.47
CA LYS A 240 27.33 33.89 -0.65
C LYS A 240 27.27 35.36 -0.23
N ILE A 241 28.35 35.89 0.36
CA ILE A 241 28.43 37.27 0.86
C ILE A 241 29.60 38.03 0.24
N SER A 242 29.40 39.33 0.04
CA SER A 242 30.40 40.29 -0.44
C SER A 242 30.75 41.34 0.62
N ASP A 243 29.90 41.50 1.63
CA ASP A 243 30.06 42.47 2.72
C ASP A 243 30.23 41.77 4.07
N ASP A 244 30.74 42.51 5.06
CA ASP A 244 30.61 42.12 6.46
C ASP A 244 29.13 42.15 6.86
N CYS A 245 28.62 41.00 7.29
CA CYS A 245 27.22 40.79 7.68
C CYS A 245 27.15 40.26 9.11
N VAL A 246 25.94 40.26 9.68
CA VAL A 246 25.62 39.57 10.92
C VAL A 246 24.69 38.41 10.60
N LEU A 247 25.10 37.21 10.99
CA LEU A 247 24.30 35.99 10.93
C LEU A 247 23.74 35.73 12.32
N SER A 248 22.42 35.78 12.45
CA SER A 248 21.70 35.46 13.67
C SER A 248 20.93 34.16 13.49
N VAL A 249 21.12 33.23 14.43
CA VAL A 249 20.42 31.94 14.44
C VAL A 249 19.71 31.83 15.78
N SER A 250 18.41 31.58 15.72
CA SER A 250 17.54 31.49 16.89
C SER A 250 16.69 30.23 16.79
N LEU A 251 16.60 29.50 17.90
CA LEU A 251 15.71 28.37 18.08
C LEU A 251 14.49 28.82 18.88
N TYR A 252 13.30 28.63 18.33
CA TYR A 252 12.03 29.01 18.93
C TYR A 252 11.19 27.80 19.30
N ASP A 253 10.43 27.94 20.37
CA ASP A 253 9.44 26.99 20.88
C ASP A 253 8.13 27.74 21.12
N ASP A 254 7.11 27.45 20.31
CA ASP A 254 5.81 28.15 20.31
C ASP A 254 5.95 29.70 20.35
N GLY A 255 6.89 30.23 19.56
CA GLY A 255 7.17 31.67 19.47
C GLY A 255 8.12 32.23 20.54
N GLU A 256 8.49 31.46 21.56
CA GLU A 256 9.45 31.85 22.59
C GLU A 256 10.88 31.43 22.24
N ILE A 257 11.88 32.27 22.53
CA ILE A 257 13.28 31.96 22.22
C ILE A 257 13.85 30.98 23.25
N VAL A 258 14.24 29.79 22.78
CA VAL A 258 15.00 28.80 23.57
C VAL A 258 16.47 29.16 23.62
N SER A 259 17.06 29.48 22.47
CA SER A 259 18.45 29.87 22.36
C SER A 259 18.65 30.75 21.13
N SER A 260 19.59 31.70 21.23
CA SER A 260 19.91 32.57 20.11
C SER A 260 21.37 32.99 20.16
N LYS A 261 21.99 33.07 18.99
CA LYS A 261 23.36 33.54 18.84
C LYS A 261 23.51 34.32 17.55
N SER A 262 24.23 35.44 17.63
CA SER A 262 24.57 36.27 16.49
C SER A 262 26.08 36.39 16.36
N VAL A 263 26.60 36.24 15.15
CA VAL A 263 28.03 36.35 14.84
C VAL A 263 28.25 37.24 13.63
N ASN A 264 29.36 37.98 13.63
CA ASN A 264 29.79 38.68 12.43
C ASN A 264 30.39 37.66 11.46
N VAL A 265 29.98 37.72 10.20
CA VAL A 265 30.48 36.89 9.11
C VAL A 265 31.04 37.78 8.02
N SER A 266 32.13 37.33 7.39
CA SER A 266 32.74 38.01 6.25
C SER A 266 33.12 36.99 5.18
N PRO A 267 33.39 37.39 3.93
CA PRO A 267 33.74 36.46 2.86
C PRO A 267 34.93 35.55 3.19
N SER A 268 35.85 36.02 4.04
CA SER A 268 37.02 35.26 4.50
C SER A 268 36.80 34.51 5.82
N ASN A 269 35.71 34.76 6.55
CA ASN A 269 35.44 34.14 7.84
C ASN A 269 33.95 33.82 8.02
N ILE A 270 33.60 32.56 7.74
CA ILE A 270 32.28 31.99 7.99
C ILE A 270 32.49 30.84 8.99
N GLU A 271 32.13 31.09 10.25
CA GLU A 271 32.28 30.11 11.33
C GLU A 271 30.95 29.42 11.65
N LYS A 272 31.04 28.21 12.20
CA LYS A 272 29.87 27.50 12.73
C LYS A 272 29.33 28.19 14.00
N ILE A 273 28.04 28.02 14.24
CA ILE A 273 27.36 28.49 15.46
C ILE A 273 26.93 27.26 16.27
N SER A 274 27.52 27.10 17.45
CA SER A 274 27.19 25.98 18.36
C SER A 274 26.27 26.43 19.49
N PHE A 275 25.27 25.59 19.77
CA PHE A 275 24.41 25.64 20.94
C PHE A 275 24.60 24.36 21.75
N ASP A 276 25.13 24.47 22.96
CA ASP A 276 25.45 23.33 23.82
C ASP A 276 24.48 23.19 24.99
N ASN A 277 24.27 21.95 25.44
CA ASN A 277 23.43 21.63 26.59
C ASN A 277 22.01 22.19 26.48
N LEU A 278 21.40 22.05 25.31
CA LEU A 278 20.02 22.43 25.06
C LEU A 278 19.07 21.57 25.90
N ASP A 279 18.17 22.25 26.62
CA ASP A 279 17.03 21.64 27.29
C ASP A 279 15.85 21.65 26.32
N VAL A 280 15.62 20.53 25.65
CA VAL A 280 14.69 20.40 24.52
C VAL A 280 13.91 19.11 24.61
N HIS A 281 12.68 19.16 24.10
CA HIS A 281 11.84 17.99 23.89
C HIS A 281 12.40 17.14 22.74
N LYS A 282 12.31 15.82 22.91
CA LYS A 282 12.73 14.86 21.89
C LYS A 282 11.63 14.72 20.85
N TRP A 283 12.03 14.71 19.57
CA TRP A 283 11.14 14.34 18.48
C TRP A 283 11.07 12.82 18.36
N SER A 284 9.88 12.27 18.07
CA SER A 284 9.63 10.89 17.67
C SER A 284 8.33 10.82 16.86
N ALA A 285 8.02 9.66 16.27
CA ALA A 285 6.71 9.49 15.61
C ALA A 285 5.53 9.57 16.59
N GLU A 286 5.74 9.28 17.88
CA GLU A 286 4.69 9.38 18.90
C GLU A 286 4.56 10.83 19.41
N CYS A 287 5.69 11.48 19.72
CA CYS A 287 5.77 12.91 20.08
C CYS A 287 6.51 13.70 19.00
N PRO A 288 5.84 14.24 17.95
CA PRO A 288 6.50 14.99 16.88
C PRO A 288 6.84 16.43 17.29
N TYR A 289 7.54 16.62 18.40
CA TYR A 289 7.89 17.94 18.89
C TYR A 289 8.91 18.62 17.98
N LEU A 290 8.55 19.78 17.42
CA LEU A 290 9.37 20.56 16.50
C LEU A 290 9.67 21.94 17.08
N TYR A 291 10.88 22.42 16.81
CA TYR A 291 11.32 23.78 17.09
C TYR A 291 11.51 24.53 15.78
N ASP A 292 11.21 25.82 15.76
CA ASP A 292 11.48 26.67 14.60
C ASP A 292 12.91 27.21 14.67
N LEU A 293 13.78 26.77 13.76
CA LEU A 293 15.10 27.36 13.56
C LEU A 293 14.98 28.54 12.59
N VAL A 294 15.07 29.75 13.11
CA VAL A 294 15.02 31.00 12.33
C VAL A 294 16.43 31.53 12.13
N ILE A 295 16.80 31.74 10.87
CA ILE A 295 18.12 32.19 10.43
C ILE A 295 17.95 33.55 9.77
N ILE A 296 18.64 34.57 10.28
CA ILE A 296 18.57 35.94 9.76
C ILE A 296 19.97 36.36 9.33
N LEU A 297 20.11 36.74 8.07
CA LEU A 297 21.29 37.43 7.56
C LEU A 297 20.98 38.92 7.47
N SER A 298 21.83 39.77 8.05
CA SER A 298 21.64 41.22 8.08
C SER A 298 22.93 41.97 7.79
N LYS A 299 22.80 43.19 7.25
CA LYS A 299 23.90 44.14 7.07
C LYS A 299 23.62 45.37 7.93
N GLY A 300 24.36 45.50 9.04
CA GLY A 300 24.05 46.52 10.03
C GLY A 300 22.67 46.27 10.67
N LYS A 301 21.71 47.15 10.41
CA LYS A 301 20.32 46.99 10.90
C LYS A 301 19.35 46.44 9.85
N ASP A 302 19.82 46.32 8.61
CA ASP A 302 18.96 45.94 7.49
C ASP A 302 18.97 44.42 7.35
N VAL A 303 17.79 43.81 7.48
CA VAL A 303 17.60 42.38 7.22
C VAL A 303 17.71 42.15 5.71
N ILE A 304 18.60 41.23 5.33
CA ILE A 304 18.82 40.84 3.95
C ILE A 304 17.90 39.66 3.59
N GLU A 305 17.91 38.64 4.45
CA GLU A 305 17.26 37.36 4.21
C GLU A 305 16.88 36.70 5.54
N VAL A 306 15.72 36.04 5.54
CA VAL A 306 15.24 35.23 6.67
C VAL A 306 14.87 33.84 6.15
N VAL A 307 15.26 32.79 6.86
CA VAL A 307 14.89 31.40 6.57
C VAL A 307 14.33 30.76 7.84
N ARG A 308 13.33 29.91 7.69
CA ARG A 308 12.83 29.01 8.74
C ARG A 308 13.09 27.55 8.34
N LYS A 309 13.41 26.72 9.32
CA LYS A 309 13.35 25.25 9.19
C LYS A 309 12.91 24.63 10.50
N ASN A 310 11.95 23.70 10.46
CA ASN A 310 11.60 22.91 11.64
C ASN A 310 12.70 21.89 11.96
N ILE A 311 13.08 21.86 13.24
CA ILE A 311 14.12 20.98 13.76
C ILE A 311 13.52 20.12 14.88
N GLY A 312 13.73 18.82 14.81
CA GLY A 312 13.38 17.87 15.86
C GLY A 312 14.63 17.23 16.45
N PHE A 313 14.73 17.18 17.79
CA PHE A 313 15.88 16.61 18.46
C PHE A 313 15.73 15.10 18.63
N LYS A 314 16.55 14.34 17.92
CA LYS A 314 16.56 12.86 17.95
C LYS A 314 17.97 12.32 18.09
N ASN A 315 18.08 11.11 18.62
CA ASN A 315 19.30 10.31 18.59
C ASN A 315 19.02 8.92 17.99
N VAL A 316 19.81 8.52 17.01
CA VAL A 316 19.69 7.19 16.37
C VAL A 316 21.04 6.47 16.49
N GLU A 317 21.01 5.25 17.03
CA GLU A 317 22.21 4.44 17.22
C GLU A 317 21.90 2.95 16.98
N ILE A 318 22.90 2.20 16.50
CA ILE A 318 22.84 0.74 16.49
C ILE A 318 23.85 0.19 17.50
N ILE A 319 23.34 -0.45 18.56
CA ILE A 319 24.16 -1.12 19.59
C ILE A 319 23.99 -2.62 19.44
N GLY A 320 25.07 -3.29 18.98
CA GLY A 320 25.02 -4.72 18.66
C GLY A 320 24.05 -4.97 17.49
N ASN A 321 22.93 -5.63 17.76
CA ASN A 321 21.88 -5.91 16.77
C ASN A 321 20.58 -5.16 17.03
N LYS A 322 20.59 -4.16 17.92
CA LYS A 322 19.42 -3.35 18.26
C LYS A 322 19.53 -2.00 17.57
N PHE A 323 18.46 -1.58 16.92
CA PHE A 323 18.27 -0.22 16.45
C PHE A 323 17.62 0.56 17.58
N LEU A 324 18.23 1.67 18.01
CA LEU A 324 17.72 2.50 19.08
C LEU A 324 17.38 3.89 18.54
N PHE A 325 16.19 4.34 18.85
CA PHE A 325 15.72 5.70 18.62
C PHE A 325 15.46 6.34 19.96
N ASN A 326 16.16 7.43 20.29
CA ASN A 326 16.09 8.09 21.60
C ASN A 326 16.32 7.14 22.79
N ASN A 327 17.18 6.13 22.60
CA ASN A 327 17.53 5.03 23.51
C ASN A 327 16.50 3.89 23.61
N GLU A 328 15.41 3.94 22.85
CA GLU A 328 14.37 2.91 22.84
C GLU A 328 14.42 2.02 21.58
N PRO A 329 14.19 0.71 21.69
CA PRO A 329 14.24 -0.23 20.57
C PRO A 329 12.93 -0.25 19.78
N ILE A 330 12.59 0.88 19.16
CA ILE A 330 11.33 1.10 18.43
C ILE A 330 11.08 0.03 17.35
N LYS A 331 9.82 -0.09 16.93
CA LYS A 331 9.41 -0.89 15.76
C LYS A 331 8.90 0.01 14.65
N LEU A 332 9.45 -0.19 13.46
CA LEU A 332 8.99 0.43 12.22
C LEU A 332 7.81 -0.38 11.69
N LEU A 333 6.61 0.16 11.84
CA LEU A 333 5.36 -0.38 11.34
C LEU A 333 4.94 0.49 10.17
N GLY A 334 5.48 0.21 8.99
CA GLY A 334 5.45 1.14 7.87
C GLY A 334 4.72 0.66 6.63
N VAL A 335 4.70 1.54 5.64
CA VAL A 335 4.23 1.30 4.27
C VAL A 335 5.27 1.86 3.27
N ASN A 336 5.33 1.26 2.09
CA ASN A 336 6.02 1.85 0.93
C ASN A 336 5.07 2.86 0.27
N HIS A 337 5.61 3.99 -0.19
CA HIS A 337 4.84 5.08 -0.79
C HIS A 337 5.52 5.55 -2.08
N HIS A 338 4.74 5.51 -3.16
CA HIS A 338 5.04 6.12 -4.45
C HIS A 338 4.27 7.43 -4.63
N ASP A 339 4.89 8.41 -5.29
CA ASP A 339 4.18 9.58 -5.83
C ASP A 339 3.15 9.10 -6.88
N THR A 340 1.85 9.12 -6.56
CA THR A 340 0.80 8.57 -7.45
C THR A 340 -0.54 9.28 -7.33
N ASN A 341 -1.06 9.76 -8.45
CA ASN A 341 -2.38 10.34 -8.61
C ASN A 341 -3.01 9.85 -9.92
N ALA A 342 -4.21 9.29 -9.85
CA ALA A 342 -4.82 8.65 -11.02
C ALA A 342 -5.13 9.62 -12.17
N LYS A 343 -5.24 10.92 -11.90
CA LYS A 343 -5.55 11.95 -12.91
C LYS A 343 -4.31 12.62 -13.47
N THR A 344 -3.20 12.64 -12.73
CA THR A 344 -2.03 13.48 -13.04
C THR A 344 -0.70 12.73 -13.04
N GLY A 345 -0.69 11.42 -12.78
CA GLY A 345 0.52 10.61 -12.69
C GLY A 345 1.25 10.89 -11.38
N TYR A 346 2.56 11.14 -11.45
CA TYR A 346 3.36 11.43 -10.24
C TYR A 346 3.24 12.88 -9.75
N VAL A 347 2.39 13.70 -10.38
CA VAL A 347 2.17 15.09 -9.94
C VAL A 347 1.19 15.09 -8.78
N MET A 348 1.68 15.41 -7.59
CA MET A 348 0.89 15.51 -6.35
C MET A 348 0.81 16.95 -5.86
N SER A 349 -0.36 17.37 -5.37
CA SER A 349 -0.50 18.63 -4.63
C SER A 349 -0.06 18.48 -3.17
N VAL A 350 0.05 19.59 -2.45
CA VAL A 350 0.32 19.58 -1.01
C VAL A 350 -0.79 18.84 -0.26
N GLU A 351 -2.04 19.03 -0.68
CA GLU A 351 -3.21 18.37 -0.12
C GLU A 351 -3.22 16.85 -0.40
N ASP A 352 -2.80 16.42 -1.59
CA ASP A 352 -2.64 14.99 -1.90
C ASP A 352 -1.59 14.35 -0.97
N MET A 353 -0.44 15.02 -0.79
CA MET A 353 0.64 14.55 0.09
C MET A 353 0.21 14.51 1.56
N GLU A 354 -0.50 15.54 2.04
CA GLU A 354 -1.00 15.60 3.41
C GLU A 354 -2.08 14.54 3.68
N LEU A 355 -2.97 14.30 2.70
CA LEU A 355 -3.95 13.23 2.79
C LEU A 355 -3.23 11.88 3.00
N ASP A 356 -2.23 11.57 2.19
CA ASP A 356 -1.48 10.33 2.29
C ASP A 356 -0.79 10.17 3.67
N VAL A 357 -0.04 11.19 4.12
CA VAL A 357 0.64 11.18 5.43
C VAL A 357 -0.36 11.05 6.58
N SER A 358 -1.49 11.75 6.51
CA SER A 358 -2.54 11.68 7.53
C SER A 358 -3.19 10.30 7.60
N LEU A 359 -3.40 9.64 6.45
CA LEU A 359 -3.99 8.29 6.38
C LEU A 359 -3.04 7.25 6.95
N VAL A 360 -1.73 7.34 6.67
CA VAL A 360 -0.70 6.49 7.28
C VAL A 360 -0.84 6.54 8.81
N LYS A 361 -0.94 7.74 9.39
CA LYS A 361 -1.12 7.93 10.83
C LYS A 361 -2.45 7.38 11.35
N GLN A 362 -3.56 7.69 10.69
CA GLN A 362 -4.91 7.25 11.07
C GLN A 362 -5.11 5.73 10.99
N TYR A 363 -4.28 5.04 10.21
CA TYR A 363 -4.26 3.59 10.08
C TYR A 363 -3.12 2.93 10.88
N ASN A 364 -2.64 3.62 11.93
CA ASN A 364 -1.68 3.15 12.93
C ASN A 364 -0.27 2.83 12.38
N ALA A 365 0.04 3.18 11.13
CA ALA A 365 1.40 3.10 10.63
C ALA A 365 2.22 4.29 11.14
N ASN A 366 3.51 4.05 11.40
CA ASN A 366 4.43 5.05 11.96
C ASN A 366 5.65 5.32 11.07
N CYS A 367 5.73 4.66 9.91
CA CYS A 367 6.89 4.73 9.04
C CYS A 367 6.50 4.74 7.56
N ILE A 368 7.20 5.53 6.76
CA ILE A 368 7.12 5.54 5.30
C ILE A 368 8.50 5.25 4.73
N ARG A 369 8.56 4.33 3.76
CA ARG A 369 9.71 4.21 2.84
C ARG A 369 9.32 4.87 1.52
N THR A 370 10.18 5.77 1.04
CA THR A 370 9.98 6.57 -0.19
C THR A 370 10.36 5.74 -1.41
N SER A 371 9.52 4.75 -1.74
CA SER A 371 9.76 3.82 -2.85
C SER A 371 9.64 4.53 -4.19
N HIS A 372 10.65 4.60 -5.05
CA HIS A 372 12.07 4.30 -4.79
C HIS A 372 12.94 5.46 -5.22
N TYR A 373 12.67 6.63 -4.62
CA TYR A 373 13.26 7.91 -4.97
C TYR A 373 12.94 8.98 -3.91
N PRO A 374 13.69 10.10 -3.87
CA PRO A 374 13.41 11.17 -2.94
C PRO A 374 12.06 11.83 -3.28
N PRO A 375 11.16 12.03 -2.30
CA PRO A 375 9.84 12.63 -2.53
C PRO A 375 9.96 14.14 -2.78
N ASP A 376 8.84 14.83 -3.01
CA ASP A 376 8.82 16.30 -2.94
C ASP A 376 9.25 16.74 -1.52
N PRO A 377 10.08 17.79 -1.36
CA PRO A 377 10.53 18.25 -0.04
C PRO A 377 9.40 18.55 0.94
N THR A 378 8.25 19.02 0.46
CA THR A 378 7.07 19.29 1.30
C THR A 378 6.50 18.00 1.93
N PHE A 379 6.65 16.85 1.28
CA PHE A 379 6.25 15.56 1.86
C PHE A 379 7.03 15.23 3.13
N LEU A 380 8.32 15.58 3.17
CA LEU A 380 9.18 15.36 4.34
C LEU A 380 8.85 16.34 5.47
N ASP A 381 8.51 17.60 5.14
CA ASP A 381 8.02 18.56 6.14
C ASP A 381 6.71 18.06 6.78
N LEU A 382 5.80 17.48 5.99
CA LEU A 382 4.57 16.84 6.51
C LEU A 382 4.89 15.63 7.40
N CYS A 383 5.86 14.80 7.04
CA CYS A 383 6.28 13.67 7.88
C CYS A 383 6.89 14.12 9.22
N ASP A 384 7.63 15.23 9.23
CA ASP A 384 8.17 15.82 10.45
C ASP A 384 7.05 16.26 11.40
N GLU A 385 6.00 16.92 10.86
CA GLU A 385 4.87 17.47 11.62
C GLU A 385 3.91 16.39 12.12
N TYR A 386 3.52 15.44 11.26
CA TYR A 386 2.58 14.37 11.62
C TYR A 386 3.23 13.26 12.48
N GLY A 387 4.56 13.26 12.59
CA GLY A 387 5.31 12.27 13.33
C GLY A 387 5.31 10.92 12.61
N ILE A 388 6.03 10.87 11.48
CA ILE A 388 6.27 9.66 10.70
C ILE A 388 7.77 9.46 10.52
N TYR A 389 8.25 8.25 10.80
CA TYR A 389 9.63 7.87 10.50
C TYR A 389 9.81 7.66 9.00
N VAL A 390 10.82 8.29 8.40
CA VAL A 390 11.08 8.17 6.96
C VAL A 390 12.35 7.36 6.70
N ILE A 391 12.26 6.46 5.73
CA ILE A 391 13.42 5.87 5.05
C ILE A 391 13.52 6.56 3.69
N ASP A 392 14.46 7.49 3.60
CA ASP A 392 14.63 8.32 2.40
C ASP A 392 15.57 7.62 1.42
N GLU A 393 15.10 7.39 0.20
CA GLU A 393 15.72 6.46 -0.76
C GLU A 393 16.21 7.15 -2.02
N ALA A 394 17.46 6.88 -2.40
CA ALA A 394 18.02 7.43 -3.63
C ALA A 394 17.33 6.83 -4.86
N ASP A 395 17.14 7.65 -5.90
CA ASP A 395 16.49 7.29 -7.16
C ASP A 395 17.36 6.36 -8.01
N ILE A 396 17.58 5.12 -7.57
CA ILE A 396 18.48 4.15 -8.18
C ILE A 396 17.80 2.79 -8.21
N GLU A 397 17.23 2.43 -9.36
CA GLU A 397 16.72 1.11 -9.66
C GLU A 397 17.13 0.62 -11.05
N THR A 398 17.75 -0.55 -11.13
CA THR A 398 18.27 -1.13 -12.38
C THR A 398 17.69 -2.52 -12.66
N HIS A 399 16.47 -2.79 -12.15
CA HIS A 399 15.85 -4.12 -12.15
C HIS A 399 15.80 -4.77 -13.54
N GLY A 400 15.55 -4.00 -14.60
CA GLY A 400 15.56 -4.51 -15.97
C GLY A 400 16.91 -5.06 -16.46
N CYS A 401 18.02 -4.67 -15.82
CA CYS A 401 19.32 -5.29 -16.09
C CYS A 401 19.39 -6.73 -15.57
N GLU A 402 18.66 -7.07 -14.52
CA GLU A 402 18.57 -8.42 -14.00
C GLU A 402 17.57 -9.26 -14.80
N THR A 403 16.35 -8.74 -15.03
CA THR A 403 15.25 -9.53 -15.59
C THR A 403 15.26 -9.63 -17.10
N GLU A 404 15.67 -8.57 -17.82
CA GLU A 404 15.62 -8.52 -19.29
C GLU A 404 16.99 -8.77 -19.93
N LEU A 405 18.08 -8.24 -19.35
CA LEU A 405 19.45 -8.52 -19.84
C LEU A 405 20.04 -9.82 -19.32
N HIS A 406 19.51 -10.37 -18.22
CA HIS A 406 20.14 -11.45 -17.45
C HIS A 406 21.60 -11.12 -17.05
N ARG A 407 21.87 -9.84 -16.75
CA ARG A 407 23.17 -9.30 -16.32
C ARG A 407 22.98 -8.49 -15.03
N PRO A 408 22.70 -9.14 -13.89
CA PRO A 408 22.56 -8.45 -12.62
C PRO A 408 23.82 -7.63 -12.31
N GLY A 409 23.62 -6.37 -11.93
CA GLY A 409 24.68 -5.41 -11.67
C GLY A 409 25.41 -4.88 -12.89
N ALA A 410 24.79 -4.90 -14.08
CA ALA A 410 25.34 -4.27 -15.29
C ALA A 410 25.76 -2.79 -15.07
N CYS A 411 25.00 -2.07 -14.24
CA CYS A 411 25.33 -0.71 -13.80
C CYS A 411 26.10 -0.71 -12.47
N SER A 412 25.62 -1.41 -11.44
CA SER A 412 26.19 -1.32 -10.08
C SER A 412 27.60 -1.90 -9.93
N HIS A 413 28.01 -2.85 -10.78
CA HIS A 413 29.38 -3.40 -10.82
C HIS A 413 30.30 -2.69 -11.83
N ASN A 414 29.81 -1.68 -12.55
CA ASN A 414 30.58 -0.96 -13.54
C ASN A 414 31.00 0.41 -12.99
N LYS A 415 32.30 0.59 -12.77
CA LYS A 415 32.87 1.82 -12.19
C LYS A 415 32.59 3.07 -13.02
N ASP A 416 32.33 2.94 -14.31
CA ASP A 416 32.00 4.08 -15.17
C ASP A 416 30.68 4.75 -14.74
N TRP A 417 29.80 4.01 -14.05
CA TRP A 417 28.55 4.52 -13.47
C TRP A 417 28.71 5.11 -12.06
N GLN A 418 29.90 5.03 -11.44
CA GLN A 418 30.10 5.40 -10.04
C GLN A 418 29.64 6.84 -9.73
N GLN A 419 29.94 7.79 -10.62
CA GLN A 419 29.54 9.19 -10.42
C GLN A 419 28.04 9.42 -10.67
N HIS A 420 27.42 8.65 -11.56
CA HIS A 420 25.96 8.68 -11.77
C HIS A 420 25.21 8.20 -10.52
N TYR A 421 25.73 7.16 -9.85
CA TYR A 421 25.18 6.68 -8.57
C TYR A 421 25.39 7.71 -7.45
N TRP A 422 26.61 8.24 -7.31
CA TRP A 422 26.92 9.19 -6.25
C TRP A 422 26.14 10.51 -6.38
N ASP A 423 25.94 11.01 -7.60
CA ASP A 423 25.17 12.24 -7.82
C ASP A 423 23.76 12.15 -7.22
N ARG A 424 23.06 11.04 -7.47
CA ARG A 424 21.70 10.79 -6.96
C ARG A 424 21.66 10.71 -5.43
N VAL A 425 22.60 9.96 -4.84
CA VAL A 425 22.71 9.82 -3.36
C VAL A 425 23.07 11.15 -2.70
N TYR A 426 24.03 11.88 -3.26
CA TYR A 426 24.48 13.15 -2.70
C TYR A 426 23.42 14.24 -2.82
N ARG A 427 22.68 14.31 -3.93
CA ARG A 427 21.59 15.28 -4.13
C ARG A 427 20.42 15.04 -3.17
N MET A 428 20.05 13.77 -2.91
CA MET A 428 19.09 13.41 -1.86
C MET A 428 19.58 13.91 -0.50
N TYR A 429 20.75 13.43 -0.05
CA TYR A 429 21.28 13.79 1.26
C TYR A 429 21.41 15.31 1.42
N ALA A 430 21.97 16.01 0.43
CA ALA A 430 22.22 17.45 0.52
C ALA A 430 20.93 18.24 0.68
N ARG A 431 19.84 17.82 0.01
CA ARG A 431 18.51 18.45 0.08
C ARG A 431 17.85 18.19 1.43
N ASP A 432 17.97 16.96 1.94
CA ASP A 432 17.07 16.44 2.97
C ASP A 432 17.74 16.28 4.37
N LYS A 433 19.04 16.59 4.49
CA LYS A 433 19.86 16.39 5.71
C LYS A 433 19.32 16.99 7.02
N ASN A 434 18.40 17.95 6.97
CA ASN A 434 17.88 18.65 8.14
C ASN A 434 16.54 18.11 8.67
N HIS A 435 15.97 17.06 8.06
CA HIS A 435 14.66 16.53 8.48
C HIS A 435 14.74 15.58 9.71
N PRO A 436 13.99 15.85 10.79
CA PRO A 436 13.88 14.94 11.94
C PRO A 436 13.15 13.62 11.63
N SER A 437 12.28 13.56 10.63
CA SER A 437 11.61 12.30 10.22
C SER A 437 12.57 11.25 9.68
N ILE A 438 13.61 11.65 8.95
CA ILE A 438 14.54 10.72 8.28
C ILE A 438 15.31 9.89 9.29
N THR A 439 14.95 8.62 9.39
CA THR A 439 15.46 7.71 10.42
C THR A 439 16.55 6.78 9.86
N MET A 440 16.52 6.53 8.54
CA MET A 440 17.55 5.80 7.80
C MET A 440 17.66 6.36 6.38
N TRP A 441 18.85 6.24 5.78
CA TRP A 441 19.05 6.49 4.35
C TRP A 441 19.04 5.16 3.59
N SER A 442 18.44 5.13 2.40
CA SER A 442 18.51 3.98 1.49
C SER A 442 19.26 4.32 0.21
N LEU A 443 20.11 3.40 -0.27
CA LEU A 443 20.94 3.58 -1.47
C LEU A 443 20.23 3.20 -2.78
N GLY A 444 18.90 3.04 -2.74
CA GLY A 444 18.06 2.66 -3.87
C GLY A 444 17.44 1.28 -3.73
N ASN A 445 16.92 0.76 -4.83
CA ASN A 445 16.15 -0.47 -4.88
C ASN A 445 16.64 -1.41 -6.00
N GLU A 446 16.50 -2.72 -5.79
CA GLU A 446 16.67 -3.80 -6.79
C GLU A 446 17.76 -3.59 -7.88
N SER A 447 18.89 -3.01 -7.48
CA SER A 447 19.99 -2.65 -8.39
C SER A 447 21.20 -3.57 -8.27
N HIS A 448 21.01 -4.69 -7.57
CA HIS A 448 22.04 -5.65 -7.21
C HIS A 448 23.25 -5.01 -6.45
N GLY A 449 24.24 -5.83 -6.13
CA GLY A 449 25.63 -5.42 -6.21
C GLY A 449 26.35 -4.89 -4.98
N TYR A 450 27.63 -4.62 -5.22
CA TYR A 450 28.71 -4.08 -4.38
C TYR A 450 29.53 -3.12 -5.29
N LEU A 451 30.63 -2.49 -4.86
CA LEU A 451 31.41 -1.52 -5.66
C LEU A 451 30.79 -0.11 -5.75
N ASN A 452 29.84 0.18 -6.65
CA ASN A 452 29.25 1.53 -6.73
C ASN A 452 28.42 1.82 -5.47
N GLN A 453 27.67 0.83 -4.99
CA GLN A 453 26.94 0.94 -3.73
C GLN A 453 27.86 1.04 -2.51
N ASP A 454 29.02 0.37 -2.51
CA ASP A 454 30.01 0.52 -1.44
C ASP A 454 30.61 1.92 -1.42
N TYR A 455 30.89 2.49 -2.60
CA TYR A 455 31.35 3.88 -2.72
C TYR A 455 30.31 4.86 -2.17
N CYS A 456 29.04 4.74 -2.58
CA CYS A 456 27.96 5.57 -2.06
C CYS A 456 27.81 5.44 -0.54
N TYR A 457 27.88 4.22 0.00
CA TYR A 457 27.86 3.99 1.45
C TYR A 457 29.03 4.69 2.15
N ASP A 458 30.27 4.47 1.68
CA ASP A 458 31.48 5.00 2.32
C ASP A 458 31.52 6.53 2.28
N GLU A 459 31.09 7.16 1.18
CA GLU A 459 30.99 8.62 1.08
C GLU A 459 29.85 9.18 1.95
N LEU A 460 28.66 8.56 1.94
CA LEU A 460 27.53 9.02 2.74
C LEU A 460 27.81 8.89 4.25
N LYS A 461 28.53 7.86 4.71
CA LYS A 461 28.95 7.72 6.12
C LYS A 461 29.88 8.82 6.60
N LYS A 462 30.59 9.53 5.71
CA LYS A 462 31.41 10.70 6.09
C LYS A 462 30.54 11.92 6.38
N LEU A 463 29.34 11.98 5.80
CA LEU A 463 28.42 13.11 5.90
C LEU A 463 27.37 12.88 6.98
N SER A 464 26.83 11.66 7.08
CA SER A 464 25.72 11.32 7.97
C SER A 464 26.09 10.25 9.00
N THR A 465 25.64 10.45 10.24
CA THR A 465 25.72 9.45 11.30
C THR A 465 24.57 8.43 11.27
N LEU A 466 23.46 8.76 10.59
CA LEU A 466 22.29 7.89 10.50
C LEU A 466 22.64 6.53 9.85
N PRO A 467 21.92 5.45 10.21
CA PRO A 467 22.10 4.15 9.58
C PRO A 467 21.77 4.18 8.08
N ILE A 468 22.55 3.41 7.31
CA ILE A 468 22.34 3.23 5.87
C ILE A 468 21.84 1.81 5.58
N HIS A 469 20.73 1.77 4.84
CA HIS A 469 20.04 0.58 4.33
C HIS A 469 20.28 0.42 2.83
N TYR A 470 20.30 -0.83 2.37
CA TYR A 470 20.13 -1.20 0.96
C TYR A 470 19.87 -2.71 0.92
N GLU A 471 18.77 -3.15 0.31
CA GLU A 471 18.38 -4.56 0.33
C GLU A 471 19.21 -5.41 -0.64
N GLY A 472 19.53 -4.86 -1.83
CA GLY A 472 20.19 -5.59 -2.92
C GLY A 472 21.50 -6.27 -2.51
N VAL A 473 22.21 -5.71 -1.52
CA VAL A 473 23.46 -6.24 -0.95
C VAL A 473 23.29 -7.63 -0.30
N CYS A 474 22.07 -8.03 0.08
CA CYS A 474 21.81 -9.33 0.69
C CYS A 474 22.15 -10.51 -0.24
N ARG A 475 22.19 -10.24 -1.55
CA ARG A 475 22.57 -11.17 -2.64
C ARG A 475 24.08 -11.23 -2.88
N THR A 476 24.89 -10.44 -2.16
CA THR A 476 26.35 -10.37 -2.33
C THR A 476 27.11 -10.90 -1.09
N PRO A 477 28.45 -11.12 -1.19
CA PRO A 477 29.26 -11.51 -0.04
C PRO A 477 29.21 -10.52 1.14
N ARG A 478 28.95 -9.23 0.88
CA ARG A 478 28.82 -8.20 1.94
C ARG A 478 27.61 -8.43 2.82
N PHE A 479 26.51 -8.90 2.23
CA PHE A 479 25.24 -9.26 2.88
C PHE A 479 24.44 -8.14 3.56
N ALA A 480 25.08 -7.13 4.15
CA ALA A 480 24.41 -5.98 4.77
C ALA A 480 25.33 -4.78 4.98
N TYR A 481 24.78 -3.57 4.84
CA TYR A 481 25.33 -2.31 5.40
C TYR A 481 24.93 -2.19 6.87
N ASP A 482 24.37 -1.10 7.36
CA ASP A 482 24.09 -0.96 8.81
C ASP A 482 22.94 -1.88 9.28
N VAL A 483 22.03 -2.21 8.37
CA VAL A 483 20.84 -3.04 8.63
C VAL A 483 20.82 -4.23 7.67
N ILE A 484 20.41 -5.42 8.16
CA ILE A 484 20.09 -6.55 7.28
C ILE A 484 18.68 -6.35 6.78
N SER A 485 18.51 -6.32 5.45
CA SER A 485 17.19 -6.17 4.86
C SER A 485 16.86 -7.23 3.84
N HIS A 486 15.56 -7.52 3.75
CA HIS A 486 14.97 -8.45 2.81
C HIS A 486 13.64 -7.89 2.33
N MET A 487 13.32 -8.15 1.07
CA MET A 487 11.94 -8.08 0.57
C MET A 487 11.27 -9.45 0.77
N TYR A 488 10.02 -9.44 1.20
CA TYR A 488 9.09 -10.58 1.21
C TYR A 488 9.58 -11.87 1.92
N ALA A 489 10.38 -11.74 2.98
CA ALA A 489 10.82 -12.91 3.75
C ALA A 489 9.64 -13.63 4.41
N TRP A 490 9.64 -14.97 4.38
CA TRP A 490 8.55 -15.78 4.92
C TRP A 490 8.42 -15.61 6.45
N PRO A 491 7.21 -15.64 7.05
CA PRO A 491 7.06 -15.47 8.50
C PRO A 491 7.87 -16.48 9.32
N ILE A 492 7.96 -17.73 8.86
CA ILE A 492 8.77 -18.77 9.52
C ILE A 492 10.28 -18.44 9.53
N MET A 493 10.76 -17.70 8.54
CA MET A 493 12.14 -17.21 8.51
C MET A 493 12.29 -16.08 9.53
N CYS A 494 11.38 -15.11 9.55
CA CYS A 494 11.36 -14.04 10.55
C CYS A 494 11.36 -14.59 11.98
N GLU A 495 10.51 -15.58 12.28
CA GLU A 495 10.48 -16.24 13.59
C GLU A 495 11.80 -16.93 13.95
N LYS A 496 12.49 -17.51 12.98
CA LYS A 496 13.83 -18.10 13.20
C LYS A 496 14.88 -17.03 13.45
N ILE A 497 14.79 -15.89 12.77
CA ILE A 497 15.68 -14.74 12.99
C ILE A 497 15.45 -14.15 14.38
N ALA A 498 14.20 -13.91 14.77
CA ALA A 498 13.82 -13.41 16.09
C ALA A 498 14.31 -14.33 17.22
N LYS A 499 14.20 -15.67 17.03
CA LYS A 499 14.72 -16.67 17.98
C LYS A 499 16.24 -16.86 17.92
N GLY A 500 16.96 -16.06 17.13
CA GLY A 500 18.41 -16.15 16.96
C GLY A 500 18.89 -17.48 16.35
N LYS A 501 18.05 -18.22 15.63
CA LYS A 501 18.39 -19.54 15.07
C LYS A 501 19.22 -19.48 13.79
N LEU A 502 19.33 -18.31 13.15
CA LEU A 502 20.11 -18.10 11.93
C LEU A 502 21.36 -17.26 12.24
N PRO A 503 22.58 -17.86 12.29
CA PRO A 503 23.80 -17.15 12.72
C PRO A 503 24.12 -15.89 11.93
N LYS A 504 23.85 -15.87 10.61
CA LYS A 504 24.13 -14.73 9.71
C LYS A 504 23.34 -13.46 10.10
N TYR A 505 22.25 -13.60 10.86
CA TYR A 505 21.32 -12.53 11.21
C TYR A 505 21.48 -12.00 12.64
N ARG A 506 22.46 -12.50 13.40
CA ARG A 506 22.57 -12.18 14.84
C ARG A 506 23.21 -10.84 15.14
N LYS A 507 23.91 -10.23 14.19
CA LYS A 507 24.85 -9.13 14.44
C LYS A 507 24.33 -7.73 14.08
N LYS A 508 23.19 -7.63 13.41
CA LYS A 508 22.61 -6.37 12.95
C LYS A 508 21.08 -6.42 13.08
N PRO A 509 20.40 -5.27 13.18
CA PRO A 509 18.94 -5.23 13.09
C PRO A 509 18.46 -5.84 11.78
N PHE A 510 17.28 -6.46 11.80
CA PHE A 510 16.62 -7.06 10.66
C PHE A 510 15.37 -6.27 10.30
N PHE A 511 15.31 -5.79 9.06
CA PHE A 511 14.26 -4.91 8.54
C PHE A 511 13.68 -5.45 7.23
N LEU A 512 12.36 -5.55 7.14
CA LEU A 512 11.69 -5.90 5.89
C LEU A 512 11.36 -4.61 5.13
N CYS A 513 12.21 -4.19 4.20
CA CYS A 513 11.91 -2.99 3.39
C CYS A 513 10.61 -3.16 2.61
N GLU A 514 10.26 -4.41 2.26
CA GLU A 514 8.96 -4.76 1.70
C GLU A 514 8.50 -6.08 2.32
N TYR A 515 7.24 -6.14 2.75
CA TYR A 515 6.58 -7.38 3.12
C TYR A 515 5.07 -7.28 2.88
N ALA A 516 4.37 -8.41 3.02
CA ALA A 516 2.90 -8.43 2.98
C ALA A 516 2.31 -7.71 1.75
N HIS A 517 2.73 -8.12 0.54
CA HIS A 517 2.27 -7.55 -0.73
C HIS A 517 0.73 -7.50 -0.82
N ALA A 518 0.17 -6.29 -0.86
CA ALA A 518 -1.22 -5.96 -0.61
C ALA A 518 -2.11 -5.97 -1.85
N MET A 519 -1.58 -6.43 -2.99
CA MET A 519 -2.31 -6.59 -4.25
C MET A 519 -3.62 -7.35 -4.09
N GLY A 520 -4.70 -6.64 -4.39
CA GLY A 520 -6.06 -7.16 -4.31
C GLY A 520 -6.50 -7.50 -2.89
N VAL A 521 -7.13 -8.67 -2.71
CA VAL A 521 -7.53 -9.17 -1.40
C VAL A 521 -6.31 -9.72 -0.68
N GLY A 522 -5.82 -8.96 0.29
CA GLY A 522 -4.64 -9.30 1.07
C GLY A 522 -3.99 -8.06 1.71
N ALA A 523 -2.80 -8.20 2.28
CA ALA A 523 -2.05 -9.45 2.46
C ALA A 523 -2.50 -10.26 3.69
N GLY A 524 -2.50 -11.58 3.55
CA GLY A 524 -2.64 -12.53 4.65
C GLY A 524 -1.44 -12.53 5.61
N GLU A 525 -1.65 -13.06 6.81
CA GLU A 525 -0.65 -13.27 7.87
C GLU A 525 -0.05 -12.01 8.52
N LEU A 526 -0.62 -10.82 8.31
CA LEU A 526 -0.07 -9.55 8.82
C LEU A 526 0.17 -9.56 10.34
N GLU A 527 -0.79 -10.04 11.13
CA GLU A 527 -0.67 -10.16 12.59
C GLU A 527 0.50 -11.07 13.03
N ARG A 528 0.84 -12.09 12.24
CA ARG A 528 1.96 -12.99 12.52
C ARG A 528 3.29 -12.27 12.37
N TYR A 529 3.44 -11.43 11.35
CA TYR A 529 4.62 -10.57 11.19
C TYR A 529 4.74 -9.59 12.35
N VAL A 530 3.66 -8.88 12.71
CA VAL A 530 3.70 -7.89 13.78
C VAL A 530 4.05 -8.52 15.13
N LYS A 531 3.44 -9.66 15.47
CA LYS A 531 3.83 -10.44 16.67
C LYS A 531 5.29 -10.87 16.63
N CYS A 532 5.83 -11.19 15.45
CA CYS A 532 7.24 -11.51 15.29
C CYS A 532 8.13 -10.28 15.54
N PHE A 533 7.73 -9.09 15.07
CA PHE A 533 8.47 -7.84 15.30
C PHE A 533 8.60 -7.53 16.78
N TYR A 534 7.52 -7.69 17.55
CA TYR A 534 7.53 -7.48 18.99
C TYR A 534 8.23 -8.59 19.79
N SER A 535 8.52 -9.75 19.19
CA SER A 535 9.11 -10.88 19.90
C SER A 535 10.61 -10.77 20.17
N SER A 536 11.31 -9.81 19.54
CA SER A 536 12.75 -9.64 19.72
C SER A 536 13.24 -8.24 19.31
N ASP A 537 14.24 -7.72 20.03
CA ASP A 537 14.85 -6.40 19.77
C ASP A 537 15.57 -6.33 18.41
N ASN A 538 16.05 -7.46 17.88
CA ASN A 538 16.72 -7.47 16.56
C ASN A 538 15.75 -7.37 15.39
N MET A 539 14.45 -7.56 15.61
CA MET A 539 13.43 -7.37 14.59
C MET A 539 13.00 -5.91 14.59
N LEU A 540 13.45 -5.15 13.60
CA LEU A 540 13.18 -3.71 13.50
C LEU A 540 11.76 -3.43 12.99
N GLY A 541 11.15 -4.37 12.28
CA GLY A 541 9.84 -4.19 11.64
C GLY A 541 9.96 -4.23 10.12
N GLY A 542 9.09 -3.50 9.44
CA GLY A 542 9.05 -3.47 7.99
C GLY A 542 8.02 -2.52 7.41
N CYS A 543 8.08 -2.34 6.08
CA CYS A 543 7.11 -1.57 5.31
C CYS A 543 6.25 -2.49 4.43
N ILE A 544 4.93 -2.39 4.53
CA ILE A 544 3.98 -3.11 3.67
C ILE A 544 4.14 -2.60 2.23
N TRP A 545 4.06 -3.48 1.23
CA TRP A 545 3.99 -3.10 -0.18
C TRP A 545 2.54 -3.17 -0.67
N GLU A 546 1.85 -2.08 -0.99
CA GLU A 546 2.23 -0.69 -0.75
C GLU A 546 1.02 0.19 -0.38
N PHE A 547 1.19 1.52 -0.36
CA PHE A 547 0.15 2.45 0.10
C PHE A 547 -1.07 2.49 -0.83
N ALA A 548 -0.94 2.84 -2.11
CA ALA A 548 -2.09 3.08 -2.99
C ALA A 548 -1.95 2.43 -4.38
N ASP A 549 -3.05 1.91 -4.92
CA ASP A 549 -3.12 1.39 -6.29
C ASP A 549 -2.76 2.49 -7.31
N HIS A 550 -1.91 2.16 -8.29
CA HIS A 550 -1.54 3.08 -9.35
C HIS A 550 -2.39 2.82 -10.59
N ALA A 551 -3.38 3.67 -10.85
CA ALA A 551 -4.24 3.59 -12.03
C ALA A 551 -4.20 4.88 -12.87
N VAL A 552 -4.74 4.82 -14.09
CA VAL A 552 -5.07 6.03 -14.87
C VAL A 552 -6.59 6.23 -14.86
N TYR A 553 -7.04 7.44 -14.56
CA TYR A 553 -8.46 7.78 -14.49
C TYR A 553 -8.99 8.43 -15.77
N HIS A 554 -10.13 7.96 -16.26
CA HIS A 554 -10.80 8.43 -17.47
C HIS A 554 -12.26 8.85 -17.20
N GLU A 555 -12.49 10.14 -16.95
CA GLU A 555 -13.80 10.71 -16.54
C GLU A 555 -14.96 10.35 -17.48
N ASN A 556 -14.73 10.22 -18.79
CA ASN A 556 -15.80 10.05 -19.79
C ASN A 556 -15.84 8.66 -20.44
N GLU A 557 -15.01 7.71 -20.00
CA GLU A 557 -14.94 6.38 -20.60
C GLU A 557 -15.79 5.35 -19.85
N LYS A 558 -16.08 4.20 -20.46
CA LYS A 558 -16.80 3.11 -19.77
C LYS A 558 -15.97 2.58 -18.60
N VAL A 559 -14.71 2.25 -18.87
CA VAL A 559 -13.74 1.82 -17.86
C VAL A 559 -13.09 3.09 -17.31
N LYS A 560 -13.34 3.38 -16.03
CA LYS A 560 -12.86 4.62 -15.41
C LYS A 560 -11.42 4.53 -14.94
N TYR A 561 -11.01 3.39 -14.41
CA TYR A 561 -9.65 3.16 -13.95
C TYR A 561 -8.99 2.10 -14.83
N THR A 562 -7.90 2.46 -15.48
CA THR A 562 -7.12 1.56 -16.34
C THR A 562 -5.75 1.28 -15.74
N TYR A 563 -5.17 0.14 -16.11
CA TYR A 563 -3.82 -0.29 -15.72
C TYR A 563 -3.04 -0.74 -16.97
N GLY A 564 -1.86 -1.36 -16.81
CA GLY A 564 -1.02 -1.69 -17.95
C GLY A 564 -1.64 -2.67 -18.95
N GLY A 565 -1.53 -2.32 -20.23
CA GLY A 565 -2.10 -3.07 -21.35
C GLY A 565 -3.39 -2.45 -21.89
N ASP A 566 -4.07 -1.60 -21.11
CA ASP A 566 -5.28 -0.90 -21.55
C ASP A 566 -4.98 0.23 -22.55
N HIS A 567 -3.72 0.69 -22.64
CA HIS A 567 -3.33 1.82 -23.48
C HIS A 567 -2.71 1.38 -24.81
N GLY A 568 -2.55 0.07 -25.02
CA GLY A 568 -1.95 -0.51 -26.22
C GLY A 568 -0.43 -0.55 -26.20
N GLU A 569 0.15 -0.64 -25.01
CA GLU A 569 1.59 -0.81 -24.77
C GLU A 569 2.10 -2.13 -25.39
N GLU A 570 3.29 -2.11 -26.02
CA GLU A 570 3.90 -3.33 -26.56
C GLU A 570 4.40 -4.28 -25.45
N LYS A 571 4.91 -3.72 -24.36
CA LYS A 571 5.25 -4.45 -23.13
C LYS A 571 4.41 -3.88 -21.99
N HIS A 572 3.74 -4.73 -21.24
CA HIS A 572 3.03 -4.36 -20.01
C HIS A 572 2.99 -5.53 -19.03
N ASP A 573 2.80 -5.21 -17.75
CA ASP A 573 2.71 -6.21 -16.66
C ASP A 573 1.29 -6.31 -16.06
N GLY A 574 0.30 -5.85 -16.82
CA GLY A 574 -1.12 -5.99 -16.47
C GLY A 574 -1.50 -5.13 -15.27
N ASN A 575 -2.32 -5.70 -14.39
CA ASN A 575 -2.79 -5.07 -13.17
C ASN A 575 -1.79 -5.12 -12.02
N PHE A 576 -0.51 -5.40 -12.28
CA PHE A 576 0.48 -5.59 -11.20
C PHE A 576 0.69 -4.34 -10.33
N CYS A 577 0.42 -3.15 -10.89
CA CYS A 577 0.34 -1.86 -10.20
C CYS A 577 -0.92 -1.62 -9.36
N MET A 578 -1.80 -2.63 -9.21
CA MET A 578 -2.96 -2.59 -8.31
C MET A 578 -2.61 -3.26 -6.98
N ASP A 579 -1.53 -2.81 -6.35
CA ASP A 579 -0.83 -3.40 -5.22
C ASP A 579 -0.92 -2.60 -3.91
N GLY A 580 -1.88 -1.67 -3.83
CA GLY A 580 -2.10 -0.80 -2.69
C GLY A 580 -3.02 -1.34 -1.60
N LEU A 581 -2.86 -0.77 -0.40
CA LEU A 581 -3.83 -0.86 0.70
C LEU A 581 -5.05 0.05 0.51
N PHE A 582 -4.91 1.04 -0.37
CA PHE A 582 -5.95 2.00 -0.72
C PHE A 582 -6.19 2.01 -2.23
N PHE A 583 -7.43 2.23 -2.64
CA PHE A 583 -7.80 2.52 -4.02
C PHE A 583 -7.10 3.81 -4.52
N PRO A 584 -7.08 4.09 -5.83
CA PRO A 584 -6.40 5.28 -6.37
C PRO A 584 -6.94 6.61 -5.81
N ASP A 585 -8.20 6.62 -5.34
CA ASP A 585 -8.87 7.77 -4.70
C ASP A 585 -8.73 7.80 -3.16
N ARG A 586 -7.85 6.98 -2.60
CA ARG A 586 -7.59 6.83 -1.16
C ARG A 586 -8.75 6.25 -0.35
N THR A 587 -9.76 5.66 -1.01
CA THR A 587 -10.72 4.79 -0.31
C THR A 587 -9.99 3.54 0.23
N PRO A 588 -10.15 3.16 1.51
CA PRO A 588 -9.42 2.04 2.08
C PRO A 588 -9.92 0.70 1.54
N HIS A 589 -8.99 -0.19 1.15
CA HIS A 589 -9.30 -1.61 1.04
C HIS A 589 -9.59 -2.20 2.44
N SER A 590 -10.17 -3.40 2.46
CA SER A 590 -10.13 -4.25 3.65
C SER A 590 -8.68 -4.43 4.18
N GLY A 591 -7.67 -4.30 3.31
CA GLY A 591 -6.26 -4.46 3.62
C GLY A 591 -5.75 -3.36 4.56
N ALA A 592 -6.13 -2.11 4.28
CA ALA A 592 -5.86 -0.98 5.17
C ALA A 592 -6.48 -1.19 6.55
N LYS A 593 -7.75 -1.64 6.61
CA LYS A 593 -8.43 -1.94 7.88
C LYS A 593 -7.71 -3.06 8.65
N GLN A 594 -7.18 -4.07 7.96
CA GLN A 594 -6.36 -5.12 8.55
C GLN A 594 -5.05 -4.57 9.10
N MET A 595 -4.35 -3.70 8.36
CA MET A 595 -3.17 -3.00 8.85
C MET A 595 -3.48 -2.22 10.12
N LYS A 596 -4.54 -1.41 10.12
CA LYS A 596 -4.96 -0.61 11.28
C LYS A 596 -5.11 -1.46 12.53
N ASN A 597 -5.86 -2.56 12.43
CA ASN A 597 -6.02 -3.45 13.59
C ASN A 597 -4.71 -4.15 13.95
N CYS A 598 -3.92 -4.67 13.00
CA CYS A 598 -2.65 -5.33 13.30
C CYS A 598 -1.61 -4.38 13.92
N TYR A 599 -1.59 -3.11 13.55
CA TYR A 599 -0.66 -2.10 14.07
C TYR A 599 -1.16 -1.38 15.33
N ARG A 600 -2.30 -1.80 15.90
CA ARG A 600 -2.86 -1.20 17.12
C ARG A 600 -1.81 -1.04 18.24
N PRO A 601 -1.73 0.15 18.88
CA PRO A 601 -0.72 0.44 19.90
C PRO A 601 -1.01 -0.24 21.24
N VAL A 602 -2.28 -0.53 21.54
CA VAL A 602 -2.69 -1.25 22.75
C VAL A 602 -3.24 -2.62 22.39
N ARG A 603 -2.80 -3.63 23.14
CA ARG A 603 -3.25 -5.02 22.97
C ARG A 603 -3.74 -5.58 24.31
N CYS A 604 -4.85 -6.28 24.29
CA CYS A 604 -5.47 -6.90 25.45
C CYS A 604 -5.26 -8.42 25.46
N ARG A 605 -5.20 -8.98 26.66
CA ARG A 605 -5.34 -10.42 26.88
C ARG A 605 -6.13 -10.69 28.14
N LYS A 606 -6.90 -11.78 28.11
CA LYS A 606 -7.58 -12.31 29.30
C LYS A 606 -6.56 -12.94 30.25
N ILE A 607 -6.61 -12.58 31.53
CA ILE A 607 -5.71 -13.13 32.58
C ILE A 607 -6.45 -13.91 33.67
N ALA A 608 -7.73 -13.60 33.91
CA ALA A 608 -8.66 -14.38 34.74
C ALA A 608 -10.10 -14.21 34.21
N ASP A 609 -11.12 -14.71 34.91
CA ASP A 609 -12.50 -14.78 34.41
C ASP A 609 -13.05 -13.47 33.83
N ASN A 610 -13.05 -12.39 34.61
CA ASN A 610 -13.45 -11.04 34.20
C ASN A 610 -12.28 -10.02 34.27
N ARG A 611 -11.03 -10.49 34.42
CA ARG A 611 -9.84 -9.63 34.48
C ARG A 611 -9.03 -9.71 33.20
N TYR A 612 -8.66 -8.54 32.70
CA TYR A 612 -7.97 -8.35 31.43
C TYR A 612 -6.74 -7.47 31.64
N GLN A 613 -5.69 -7.72 30.86
CA GLN A 613 -4.46 -6.94 30.87
C GLN A 613 -4.29 -6.26 29.53
N PHE A 614 -4.15 -4.94 29.55
CA PHE A 614 -3.89 -4.08 28.40
C PHE A 614 -2.42 -3.69 28.41
N PHE A 615 -1.70 -3.90 27.31
CA PHE A 615 -0.28 -3.57 27.18
C PHE A 615 -0.10 -2.49 26.12
N ASN A 616 0.68 -1.45 26.46
CA ASN A 616 1.02 -0.35 25.56
C ASN A 616 2.34 -0.65 24.81
N HIS A 617 2.26 -0.75 23.49
CA HIS A 617 3.41 -0.97 22.60
C HIS A 617 4.14 0.31 22.18
N ASN A 618 3.63 1.49 22.55
CA ASN A 618 4.33 2.77 22.37
C ASN A 618 5.58 2.84 23.27
N TYR A 619 6.56 3.63 22.85
CA TYR A 619 7.86 3.77 23.52
C TYR A 619 8.06 5.12 24.22
N PHE A 620 7.34 6.15 23.81
CA PHE A 620 7.51 7.52 24.29
C PHE A 620 6.23 8.10 24.90
N GLU A 621 5.05 7.68 24.42
CA GLU A 621 3.77 8.18 24.94
C GLU A 621 2.95 7.17 25.74
N ASN A 622 2.27 7.71 26.77
CA ASN A 622 1.22 6.98 27.46
C ASN A 622 0.04 6.73 26.51
N ALA A 623 -0.52 5.52 26.55
CA ALA A 623 -1.80 5.24 25.92
C ALA A 623 -2.93 5.70 26.84
N ALA A 624 -3.35 6.96 26.69
CA ALA A 624 -4.51 7.55 27.36
C ALA A 624 -5.76 7.38 26.47
N LEU A 625 -6.53 6.32 26.70
CA LEU A 625 -7.61 5.88 25.80
C LEU A 625 -8.89 5.61 26.58
N SER A 626 -10.03 5.86 25.94
CA SER A 626 -11.31 5.32 26.39
C SER A 626 -11.52 3.94 25.75
N VAL A 627 -11.82 2.94 26.56
CA VAL A 627 -12.02 1.55 26.13
C VAL A 627 -13.48 1.21 26.31
N LYS A 628 -14.21 1.12 25.21
CA LYS A 628 -15.56 0.56 25.21
C LYS A 628 -15.46 -0.95 25.09
N TYR A 629 -16.07 -1.67 26.02
CA TYR A 629 -16.20 -3.13 25.91
C TYR A 629 -17.64 -3.53 25.70
N THR A 630 -17.86 -4.52 24.84
CA THR A 630 -19.19 -5.02 24.47
C THR A 630 -19.21 -6.53 24.53
N TYR A 631 -20.15 -7.09 25.29
CA TYR A 631 -20.44 -8.53 25.30
C TYR A 631 -21.43 -8.88 24.19
N PHE A 632 -21.10 -9.95 23.47
CA PHE A 632 -21.96 -10.55 22.48
C PHE A 632 -22.30 -11.98 22.89
N THR A 633 -23.59 -12.31 22.91
CA THR A 633 -24.11 -13.67 23.06
C THR A 633 -24.82 -14.06 21.78
N ASN A 634 -24.36 -15.13 21.13
CA ASN A 634 -24.78 -15.55 19.79
C ASN A 634 -24.76 -14.40 18.76
N GLY A 635 -23.76 -13.52 18.90
CA GLY A 635 -23.54 -12.40 17.99
C GLY A 635 -24.49 -11.22 18.18
N VAL A 636 -25.32 -11.24 19.22
CA VAL A 636 -26.19 -10.14 19.62
C VAL A 636 -25.57 -9.44 20.84
N GLU A 637 -25.52 -8.11 20.79
CA GLU A 637 -25.07 -7.31 21.93
C GLU A 637 -25.99 -7.53 23.14
N THR A 638 -25.42 -7.91 24.26
CA THR A 638 -26.17 -8.12 25.52
C THR A 638 -25.83 -7.08 26.58
N TYR A 639 -24.62 -6.54 26.54
CA TYR A 639 -24.15 -5.52 27.47
C TYR A 639 -22.97 -4.75 26.87
N SER A 640 -22.91 -3.45 27.13
CA SER A 640 -21.75 -2.64 26.84
C SER A 640 -21.50 -1.64 27.97
N SER A 641 -20.23 -1.29 28.16
CA SER A 641 -19.80 -0.26 29.10
C SER A 641 -18.43 0.27 28.67
N THR A 642 -17.96 1.31 29.35
CA THR A 642 -16.73 2.02 29.00
C THR A 642 -15.89 2.26 30.26
N PHE A 643 -14.58 2.23 30.10
CA PHE A 643 -13.62 2.67 31.12
C PHE A 643 -12.42 3.32 30.46
N ASP A 644 -11.68 4.13 31.22
CA ASP A 644 -10.48 4.78 30.70
C ASP A 644 -9.22 4.06 31.19
N VAL A 645 -8.20 4.05 30.32
CA VAL A 645 -6.85 3.59 30.63
C VAL A 645 -5.85 4.71 30.40
N ASN A 646 -4.77 4.70 31.17
CA ASN A 646 -3.63 5.60 30.96
C ASN A 646 -2.35 4.79 31.23
N ILE A 647 -1.89 4.10 30.18
CA ILE A 647 -0.86 3.07 30.29
C ILE A 647 0.49 3.66 29.86
N ALA A 648 1.45 3.70 30.78
CA ALA A 648 2.81 4.13 30.46
C ALA A 648 3.44 3.32 29.30
N PRO A 649 4.39 3.89 28.53
CA PRO A 649 5.12 3.17 27.50
C PRO A 649 5.65 1.81 27.97
N GLN A 650 5.58 0.81 27.09
CA GLN A 650 6.08 -0.56 27.33
C GLN A 650 5.58 -1.20 28.64
N SER A 651 4.42 -0.77 29.14
CA SER A 651 3.86 -1.20 30.42
C SER A 651 2.45 -1.78 30.23
N SER A 652 1.92 -2.40 31.28
CA SER A 652 0.56 -2.94 31.27
C SER A 652 -0.30 -2.38 32.40
N GLN A 653 -1.58 -2.24 32.12
CA GLN A 653 -2.61 -1.97 33.12
C GLN A 653 -3.62 -3.12 33.13
N GLU A 654 -3.99 -3.58 34.32
CA GLU A 654 -5.07 -4.56 34.49
C GLU A 654 -6.39 -3.86 34.74
N TYR A 655 -7.46 -4.41 34.18
CA TYR A 655 -8.81 -3.94 34.42
C TYR A 655 -9.73 -5.13 34.65
N GLU A 656 -10.59 -4.99 35.65
CA GLU A 656 -11.66 -5.93 35.94
C GLU A 656 -12.96 -5.36 35.38
N ILE A 657 -13.53 -6.02 34.37
CA ILE A 657 -14.82 -5.63 33.80
C ILE A 657 -15.96 -6.35 34.53
N ASP A 658 -17.19 -5.90 34.27
CA ASP A 658 -18.39 -6.51 34.85
C ASP A 658 -18.47 -7.99 34.46
N SER A 659 -18.68 -8.85 35.46
CA SER A 659 -18.89 -10.28 35.24
C SER A 659 -20.34 -10.53 34.83
N LEU A 660 -20.55 -11.42 33.85
CA LEU A 660 -21.87 -11.84 33.39
C LEU A 660 -22.00 -13.35 33.54
N GLU A 661 -23.18 -13.81 33.94
CA GLU A 661 -23.53 -15.23 33.86
C GLU A 661 -23.80 -15.57 32.40
N LEU A 662 -22.81 -16.19 31.76
CA LEU A 662 -22.87 -16.58 30.35
C LEU A 662 -23.08 -18.09 30.21
N GLU A 663 -24.12 -18.49 29.48
CA GLU A 663 -24.36 -19.88 29.15
C GLU A 663 -23.26 -20.40 28.20
N LYS A 664 -22.54 -21.44 28.62
CA LYS A 664 -21.42 -22.02 27.85
C LYS A 664 -21.82 -22.63 26.51
N ASP A 665 -23.10 -22.95 26.35
CA ASP A 665 -23.66 -23.50 25.11
C ASP A 665 -23.90 -22.40 24.06
N ASN A 666 -23.87 -21.13 24.45
CA ASN A 666 -23.90 -20.00 23.52
C ASN A 666 -22.48 -19.60 23.08
N HIS A 667 -22.37 -19.02 21.88
CA HIS A 667 -21.16 -18.33 21.49
C HIS A 667 -21.09 -17.01 22.25
N ASN A 668 -20.08 -16.85 23.09
CA ASN A 668 -19.89 -15.63 23.87
C ASN A 668 -18.53 -15.03 23.57
N SER A 669 -18.51 -13.72 23.34
CA SER A 669 -17.30 -12.96 23.11
C SER A 669 -17.40 -11.59 23.76
N VAL A 670 -16.25 -11.02 24.12
CA VAL A 670 -16.12 -9.61 24.47
C VAL A 670 -15.28 -8.92 23.40
N VAL A 671 -15.73 -7.74 22.99
CA VAL A 671 -15.03 -6.87 22.03
C VAL A 671 -14.62 -5.61 22.75
N PHE A 672 -13.36 -5.22 22.61
CA PHE A 672 -12.81 -3.97 23.11
C PHE A 672 -12.58 -3.02 21.92
N GLU A 673 -13.11 -1.81 21.99
CA GLU A 673 -12.89 -0.72 21.04
C GLU A 673 -12.03 0.34 21.73
N TYR A 674 -10.87 0.67 21.14
CA TYR A 674 -9.93 1.65 21.68
C TYR A 674 -10.16 3.02 21.03
N LEU A 675 -10.53 4.01 21.85
CA LEU A 675 -10.92 5.34 21.38
C LEU A 675 -9.96 6.40 21.92
N ALA A 676 -9.46 7.26 21.02
CA ALA A 676 -8.84 8.54 21.36
C ALA A 676 -9.84 9.66 21.05
N GLY A 677 -10.52 10.17 22.07
CA GLY A 677 -11.75 10.96 21.87
C GLY A 677 -12.80 10.11 21.17
N ASP A 678 -13.30 10.56 20.02
CA ASP A 678 -14.26 9.80 19.19
C ASP A 678 -13.59 8.95 18.10
N PHE A 679 -12.26 9.02 17.97
CA PHE A 679 -11.53 8.31 16.93
C PHE A 679 -11.26 6.85 17.33
N LEU A 680 -11.81 5.91 16.56
CA LEU A 680 -11.51 4.49 16.69
C LEU A 680 -10.09 4.19 16.20
N ILE A 681 -9.21 3.85 17.13
CA ILE A 681 -7.83 3.42 16.85
C ILE A 681 -7.83 1.99 16.30
N ALA A 682 -8.51 1.08 17.00
CA ALA A 682 -8.62 -0.33 16.62
C ALA A 682 -9.65 -1.03 17.51
N SER A 683 -9.98 -2.27 17.14
CA SER A 683 -10.80 -3.17 17.97
C SER A 683 -10.09 -4.49 18.21
N GLU A 684 -10.43 -5.16 19.30
CA GLU A 684 -9.93 -6.50 19.63
C GLU A 684 -11.06 -7.37 20.19
N GLN A 685 -11.10 -8.64 19.80
CA GLN A 685 -12.12 -9.59 20.29
C GLN A 685 -11.48 -10.74 21.06
N ILE A 686 -12.14 -11.16 22.14
CA ILE A 686 -11.78 -12.35 22.91
C ILE A 686 -12.99 -13.27 22.97
N ILE A 687 -12.83 -14.49 22.42
CA ILE A 687 -13.85 -15.54 22.49
C ILE A 687 -13.82 -16.15 23.90
N LEU A 688 -14.93 -16.05 24.62
CA LEU A 688 -15.11 -16.56 25.97
C LEU A 688 -15.61 -18.01 25.95
N SER A 689 -16.46 -18.34 24.98
CA SER A 689 -16.94 -19.69 24.72
C SER A 689 -17.39 -19.82 23.27
N GLU A 690 -17.03 -20.93 22.62
CA GLU A 690 -17.38 -21.19 21.22
C GLU A 690 -18.87 -21.55 21.01
N GLY A 691 -19.59 -21.92 22.06
CA GLY A 691 -20.96 -22.42 21.98
C GLY A 691 -21.10 -23.78 21.31
N LYS A 692 -22.27 -24.40 21.43
CA LYS A 692 -22.65 -25.61 20.70
C LYS A 692 -23.27 -25.22 19.36
N LEU A 693 -22.87 -25.93 18.31
CA LEU A 693 -23.50 -25.82 17.00
C LEU A 693 -24.36 -27.05 16.74
N SER A 694 -25.65 -26.87 16.97
CA SER A 694 -26.71 -27.83 16.66
C SER A 694 -27.86 -27.08 16.03
N ALA A 695 -28.54 -27.73 15.09
CA ALA A 695 -29.77 -27.21 14.52
C ALA A 695 -30.95 -27.91 15.17
N ASP A 696 -31.98 -27.15 15.56
CA ASP A 696 -33.25 -27.72 15.97
C ASP A 696 -33.94 -28.35 14.76
N ILE A 697 -34.16 -29.66 14.86
CA ILE A 697 -34.84 -30.46 13.85
C ILE A 697 -36.20 -30.84 14.44
N ASN A 698 -37.26 -30.32 13.83
CA ASN A 698 -38.62 -30.75 14.16
C ASN A 698 -39.01 -31.92 13.24
N SER A 699 -39.34 -33.06 13.84
CA SER A 699 -39.78 -34.28 13.16
C SER A 699 -41.30 -34.49 13.20
N ASP A 700 -42.05 -33.54 13.76
CA ASP A 700 -43.51 -33.61 13.80
C ASP A 700 -44.10 -33.34 12.40
N GLY A 701 -45.03 -34.18 11.96
CA GLY A 701 -45.68 -34.08 10.64
C GLY A 701 -45.53 -35.38 9.84
N LYS A 702 -45.80 -35.32 8.53
CA LYS A 702 -45.56 -36.45 7.63
C LYS A 702 -44.81 -36.01 6.39
N THR A 703 -43.80 -36.79 6.01
CA THR A 703 -43.23 -36.74 4.67
C THR A 703 -43.89 -37.81 3.80
N ALA A 704 -43.94 -37.59 2.49
CA ALA A 704 -44.28 -38.64 1.54
C ALA A 704 -43.36 -38.57 0.34
N VAL A 705 -42.99 -39.74 -0.20
CA VAL A 705 -42.16 -39.85 -1.40
C VAL A 705 -42.86 -40.67 -2.46
N LYS A 706 -42.94 -40.12 -3.67
CA LYS A 706 -43.39 -40.82 -4.87
C LYS A 706 -42.19 -41.05 -5.80
N PRO A 707 -41.62 -42.27 -5.83
CA PRO A 707 -40.52 -42.57 -6.74
C PRO A 707 -41.00 -42.66 -8.20
N SER A 708 -40.14 -42.23 -9.12
CA SER A 708 -40.23 -42.40 -10.57
C SER A 708 -38.90 -42.98 -11.09
N GLU A 709 -38.76 -43.18 -12.40
CA GLU A 709 -37.59 -43.83 -13.00
C GLU A 709 -36.28 -43.12 -12.59
N ASN A 710 -36.17 -41.81 -12.85
CA ASN A 710 -34.99 -41.01 -12.51
C ASN A 710 -35.24 -39.93 -11.45
N LYS A 711 -36.43 -39.84 -10.86
CA LYS A 711 -36.79 -38.77 -9.90
C LYS A 711 -37.46 -39.30 -8.64
N LEU A 712 -37.32 -38.58 -7.55
CA LEU A 712 -38.11 -38.72 -6.32
C LEU A 712 -38.90 -37.43 -6.12
N TYR A 713 -40.22 -37.52 -6.07
CA TYR A 713 -41.10 -36.41 -5.75
C TYR A 713 -41.42 -36.50 -4.27
N ILE A 714 -40.91 -35.56 -3.48
CA ILE A 714 -41.01 -35.56 -2.02
C ILE A 714 -41.96 -34.43 -1.62
N THR A 715 -42.96 -34.72 -0.81
CA THR A 715 -43.90 -33.73 -0.26
C THR A 715 -43.74 -33.66 1.25
N PHE A 716 -43.85 -32.46 1.78
CA PHE A 716 -43.76 -32.14 3.21
C PHE A 716 -44.75 -31.00 3.52
N ASP A 717 -44.88 -30.61 4.77
CA ASP A 717 -45.82 -29.61 5.23
C ASP A 717 -45.51 -28.26 4.55
N ASN A 718 -46.47 -27.79 3.75
CA ASN A 718 -46.41 -26.54 2.98
C ASN A 718 -45.43 -26.51 1.79
N GLY A 719 -44.99 -27.67 1.27
CA GLY A 719 -44.09 -27.66 0.13
C GLY A 719 -43.80 -28.99 -0.53
N SER A 720 -42.88 -28.95 -1.48
CA SER A 720 -42.41 -30.13 -2.20
C SER A 720 -40.97 -29.97 -2.70
N MET A 721 -40.29 -31.10 -2.91
CA MET A 721 -38.96 -31.19 -3.48
C MET A 721 -38.93 -32.23 -4.60
N ILE A 722 -38.06 -32.00 -5.59
CA ILE A 722 -37.76 -32.98 -6.63
C ILE A 722 -36.28 -33.33 -6.57
N PHE A 723 -35.97 -34.56 -6.15
CA PHE A 723 -34.61 -35.10 -6.23
C PHE A 723 -34.42 -35.87 -7.54
N ASP A 724 -33.37 -35.56 -8.29
CA ASP A 724 -33.03 -36.27 -9.53
C ASP A 724 -31.91 -37.29 -9.25
N LYS A 725 -32.22 -38.57 -9.41
CA LYS A 725 -31.29 -39.69 -9.18
C LYS A 725 -30.17 -39.76 -10.22
N SER A 726 -30.37 -39.17 -11.40
CA SER A 726 -29.36 -39.16 -12.48
C SER A 726 -28.28 -38.11 -12.24
N THR A 727 -28.65 -36.94 -11.69
CA THR A 727 -27.70 -35.89 -11.32
C THR A 727 -27.22 -36.01 -9.88
N GLY A 728 -28.03 -36.60 -9.02
CA GLY A 728 -27.76 -36.76 -7.60
C GLY A 728 -28.11 -35.54 -6.76
N PHE A 729 -28.92 -34.60 -7.27
CA PHE A 729 -29.20 -33.33 -6.60
C PHE A 729 -30.70 -33.00 -6.50
N ILE A 730 -31.03 -32.07 -5.60
CA ILE A 730 -32.37 -31.49 -5.47
C ILE A 730 -32.53 -30.45 -6.58
N THR A 731 -33.47 -30.68 -7.50
CA THR A 731 -33.65 -29.87 -8.72
C THR A 731 -34.81 -28.86 -8.62
N SER A 732 -35.64 -28.98 -7.58
CA SER A 732 -36.71 -28.05 -7.23
C SER A 732 -36.97 -28.17 -5.73
N TYR A 733 -37.18 -27.03 -5.08
CA TYR A 733 -37.55 -26.93 -3.68
C TYR A 733 -38.57 -25.79 -3.54
N ILE A 734 -39.84 -26.16 -3.51
CA ILE A 734 -40.96 -25.23 -3.39
C ILE A 734 -41.44 -25.21 -1.93
N TYR A 735 -41.50 -24.03 -1.35
CA TYR A 735 -42.09 -23.79 -0.03
C TYR A 735 -43.11 -22.65 -0.14
N LYS A 736 -44.36 -22.89 0.27
CA LYS A 736 -45.47 -21.92 0.19
C LYS A 736 -45.54 -21.20 -1.17
N ASN A 737 -45.48 -21.98 -2.26
CA ASN A 737 -45.50 -21.52 -3.66
C ASN A 737 -44.28 -20.69 -4.14
N HIS A 738 -43.20 -20.61 -3.36
CA HIS A 738 -41.95 -19.98 -3.76
C HIS A 738 -40.90 -21.05 -4.08
N GLU A 739 -40.30 -20.97 -5.26
CA GLU A 739 -39.23 -21.86 -5.70
C GLU A 739 -37.88 -21.33 -5.21
N MET A 740 -37.21 -22.10 -4.36
CA MET A 740 -35.95 -21.71 -3.72
C MET A 740 -34.73 -22.01 -4.58
N ILE A 741 -34.85 -22.89 -5.58
CA ILE A 741 -33.75 -23.28 -6.47
C ILE A 741 -33.94 -22.66 -7.85
N ASN A 742 -32.90 -22.06 -8.40
CA ASN A 742 -32.98 -21.47 -9.72
C ASN A 742 -33.33 -22.54 -10.77
N SER A 743 -34.45 -22.33 -11.47
CA SER A 743 -34.92 -23.24 -12.52
C SER A 743 -34.04 -23.21 -13.77
N PHE A 744 -33.27 -22.14 -13.97
CA PHE A 744 -32.34 -21.95 -15.07
C PHE A 744 -30.98 -21.51 -14.52
N PRO A 745 -30.26 -22.41 -13.81
CA PRO A 745 -28.94 -22.08 -13.28
C PRO A 745 -27.97 -21.84 -14.42
N LEU A 746 -26.92 -21.07 -14.13
CA LEU A 746 -25.86 -20.77 -15.10
C LEU A 746 -24.72 -21.77 -15.05
N GLY A 747 -24.59 -22.50 -13.95
CA GLY A 747 -23.77 -23.71 -13.85
C GLY A 747 -24.46 -24.94 -14.45
N ASP A 748 -23.69 -26.04 -14.57
CA ASP A 748 -24.15 -27.31 -15.15
C ASP A 748 -25.05 -28.14 -14.21
N PHE A 749 -25.51 -27.58 -13.08
CA PHE A 749 -26.25 -28.31 -12.06
C PHE A 749 -27.32 -27.46 -11.36
N LYS A 750 -28.29 -28.16 -10.74
CA LYS A 750 -29.27 -27.59 -9.81
C LYS A 750 -29.05 -28.17 -8.41
N GLY A 751 -29.41 -27.43 -7.38
CA GLY A 751 -29.28 -27.88 -5.98
C GLY A 751 -27.86 -27.79 -5.46
N PHE A 752 -27.56 -28.57 -4.42
CA PHE A 752 -26.29 -28.54 -3.69
C PHE A 752 -25.21 -29.39 -4.36
N ALA A 753 -24.39 -28.80 -5.22
CA ALA A 753 -23.30 -29.52 -5.87
C ALA A 753 -21.93 -29.21 -5.24
N PRO A 754 -21.01 -30.20 -5.18
CA PRO A 754 -19.65 -29.95 -4.73
C PRO A 754 -18.95 -28.85 -5.56
N ALA A 755 -18.32 -27.91 -4.86
CA ALA A 755 -17.59 -26.79 -5.44
C ALA A 755 -16.11 -26.80 -5.02
N PHE A 756 -15.24 -26.56 -6.00
CA PHE A 756 -13.77 -26.65 -5.83
C PHE A 756 -13.01 -25.45 -6.36
N TYR A 757 -13.68 -24.56 -7.09
CA TYR A 757 -13.08 -23.39 -7.74
C TYR A 757 -13.70 -22.11 -7.19
N ARG A 758 -12.89 -21.06 -7.12
CA ARG A 758 -13.31 -19.67 -6.91
C ARG A 758 -12.54 -18.80 -7.90
N ALA A 759 -13.00 -17.58 -8.12
CA ALA A 759 -12.20 -16.63 -8.87
C ALA A 759 -10.84 -16.43 -8.18
N PRO A 760 -9.71 -16.51 -8.90
CA PRO A 760 -8.39 -16.32 -8.30
C PRO A 760 -8.28 -14.92 -7.69
N LEU A 761 -7.63 -14.83 -6.54
CA LEU A 761 -7.09 -13.54 -6.07
C LEU A 761 -5.87 -13.17 -6.89
N ASP A 762 -5.46 -11.91 -6.82
CA ASP A 762 -4.17 -11.49 -7.34
C ASP A 762 -3.00 -12.27 -6.70
N ASN A 763 -3.10 -12.55 -5.39
CA ASN A 763 -2.14 -13.40 -4.67
C ASN A 763 -2.11 -14.86 -5.19
N ASP A 764 -3.17 -15.33 -5.87
CA ASP A 764 -3.22 -16.64 -6.50
C ASP A 764 -2.53 -16.66 -7.87
N ARG A 765 -2.00 -15.55 -8.42
CA ARG A 765 -1.50 -15.46 -9.82
C ARG A 765 -0.51 -16.54 -10.26
N ASN A 766 0.30 -17.05 -9.34
CA ASN A 766 1.22 -18.17 -9.61
C ASN A 766 0.55 -19.54 -9.41
N ILE A 767 -0.40 -19.65 -8.49
CA ILE A 767 -1.16 -20.86 -8.19
C ILE A 767 -2.22 -21.12 -9.28
N CYS A 768 -2.85 -20.08 -9.80
CA CYS A 768 -3.92 -20.19 -10.78
C CYS A 768 -3.46 -20.80 -12.11
N LYS A 769 -2.18 -20.63 -12.48
CA LYS A 769 -1.55 -21.34 -13.61
C LYS A 769 -1.67 -22.87 -13.45
N TYR A 770 -1.45 -23.36 -12.23
CA TYR A 770 -1.64 -24.77 -11.90
C TYR A 770 -3.12 -25.16 -11.95
N TRP A 771 -4.03 -24.35 -11.43
CA TRP A 771 -5.47 -24.61 -11.48
C TRP A 771 -6.01 -24.69 -12.91
N HIS A 772 -5.59 -23.76 -13.79
CA HIS A 772 -5.97 -23.75 -15.20
C HIS A 772 -5.42 -24.97 -15.94
N THR A 773 -4.18 -25.38 -15.66
CA THR A 773 -3.58 -26.59 -16.22
C THR A 773 -4.37 -27.85 -15.80
N MET A 774 -4.85 -27.89 -14.57
CA MET A 774 -5.69 -28.99 -14.08
C MET A 774 -7.15 -28.90 -14.57
N GLY A 775 -7.60 -27.75 -15.08
CA GLY A 775 -8.96 -27.53 -15.55
C GLY A 775 -9.99 -27.36 -14.44
N LEU A 776 -9.58 -26.87 -13.25
CA LEU A 776 -10.48 -26.77 -12.09
C LEU A 776 -11.71 -25.89 -12.34
N GLN A 777 -11.59 -24.88 -13.19
CA GLN A 777 -12.66 -24.00 -13.61
C GLN A 777 -13.79 -24.71 -14.38
N ASN A 778 -13.51 -25.91 -14.90
CA ASN A 778 -14.43 -26.77 -15.65
C ASN A 778 -14.65 -28.10 -14.91
N THR A 779 -14.85 -28.05 -13.58
CA THR A 779 -15.09 -29.26 -12.79
C THR A 779 -16.54 -29.72 -12.96
N SER A 780 -16.72 -30.95 -13.44
CA SER A 780 -18.03 -31.58 -13.58
C SER A 780 -18.31 -32.56 -12.45
N ASN A 781 -19.56 -32.60 -12.00
CA ASN A 781 -20.04 -33.49 -10.96
C ASN A 781 -20.84 -34.65 -11.58
N ILE A 782 -20.36 -35.89 -11.44
CA ILE A 782 -20.99 -37.08 -12.03
C ILE A 782 -21.57 -37.95 -10.93
N CYS A 783 -22.89 -38.14 -10.91
CA CYS A 783 -23.54 -39.10 -10.02
C CYS A 783 -23.11 -40.53 -10.35
N LYS A 784 -22.71 -41.27 -9.32
CA LYS A 784 -22.35 -42.70 -9.38
C LYS A 784 -23.41 -43.61 -8.76
N GLY A 785 -24.53 -43.02 -8.32
CA GLY A 785 -25.68 -43.72 -7.79
C GLY A 785 -26.26 -42.99 -6.58
N SER A 786 -27.58 -43.04 -6.47
CA SER A 786 -28.33 -42.52 -5.35
C SER A 786 -29.29 -43.58 -4.81
N ASN A 787 -29.40 -43.67 -3.49
CA ASN A 787 -30.35 -44.52 -2.79
C ASN A 787 -31.19 -43.66 -1.85
N PHE A 788 -32.41 -44.11 -1.54
CA PHE A 788 -33.25 -43.45 -0.55
C PHE A 788 -33.86 -44.46 0.42
N THR A 789 -34.15 -43.98 1.62
CA THR A 789 -34.91 -44.69 2.65
C THR A 789 -36.02 -43.77 3.13
N ASP A 790 -37.25 -44.29 3.16
CA ASP A 790 -38.39 -43.65 3.82
C ASP A 790 -38.51 -44.22 5.23
N ASN A 791 -38.26 -43.38 6.24
CA ASN A 791 -38.35 -43.78 7.65
C ASN A 791 -39.75 -43.50 8.23
N GLY A 792 -40.68 -42.96 7.44
CA GLY A 792 -42.02 -42.52 7.84
C GLY A 792 -42.05 -41.10 8.39
N ASP A 793 -41.10 -40.74 9.24
CA ASP A 793 -40.93 -39.41 9.85
C ASP A 793 -39.97 -38.51 9.07
N ASN A 794 -39.10 -39.08 8.23
CA ASN A 794 -38.19 -38.36 7.34
C ASN A 794 -37.80 -39.21 6.13
N ILE A 795 -37.32 -38.54 5.08
CA ILE A 795 -36.74 -39.18 3.89
C ILE A 795 -35.24 -38.97 3.89
N VAL A 796 -34.47 -40.05 3.88
CA VAL A 796 -33.01 -40.01 3.76
C VAL A 796 -32.63 -40.36 2.33
N VAL A 797 -31.90 -39.47 1.66
CA VAL A 797 -31.32 -39.70 0.33
C VAL A 797 -29.80 -39.66 0.45
N THR A 798 -29.12 -40.70 -0.02
CA THR A 798 -27.65 -40.74 -0.09
C THR A 798 -27.21 -40.86 -1.53
N THR A 799 -26.33 -39.97 -1.96
CA THR A 799 -25.78 -39.93 -3.31
C THR A 799 -24.26 -39.94 -3.28
N ASN A 800 -23.63 -40.62 -4.25
CA ASN A 800 -22.19 -40.58 -4.43
C ASN A 800 -21.85 -39.81 -5.71
N ILE A 801 -21.08 -38.75 -5.58
CA ILE A 801 -20.68 -37.86 -6.67
C ILE A 801 -19.18 -38.03 -6.91
N LYS A 802 -18.80 -38.24 -8.17
CA LYS A 802 -17.42 -38.19 -8.63
C LYS A 802 -17.20 -36.86 -9.35
N SER A 803 -16.30 -36.05 -8.81
CA SER A 803 -15.96 -34.73 -9.36
C SER A 803 -14.71 -34.85 -10.24
N LEU A 804 -14.81 -34.40 -11.50
CA LEU A 804 -13.74 -34.51 -12.50
C LEU A 804 -13.45 -33.14 -13.12
N ALA A 805 -12.21 -32.69 -13.09
CA ALA A 805 -11.77 -31.50 -13.83
C ALA A 805 -11.53 -31.85 -15.30
N ASN A 806 -12.05 -31.03 -16.21
CA ASN A 806 -12.11 -31.30 -17.66
C ASN A 806 -12.63 -32.71 -17.98
N CYS A 807 -13.57 -33.23 -17.18
CA CYS A 807 -14.14 -34.58 -17.29
C CYS A 807 -13.15 -35.76 -17.21
N ILE A 808 -11.86 -35.53 -16.87
CA ILE A 808 -10.82 -36.56 -16.89
C ILE A 808 -10.15 -36.68 -15.52
N LEU A 809 -9.67 -35.57 -14.96
CA LEU A 809 -8.82 -35.58 -13.77
C LEU A 809 -9.69 -35.68 -12.50
N PRO A 810 -9.54 -36.73 -11.66
CA PRO A 810 -10.29 -36.84 -10.42
C PRO A 810 -9.93 -35.74 -9.41
N VAL A 811 -10.94 -35.00 -8.95
CA VAL A 811 -10.81 -33.95 -7.92
C VAL A 811 -11.26 -34.48 -6.56
N ALA A 812 -12.43 -35.10 -6.49
CA ALA A 812 -12.97 -35.69 -5.26
C ALA A 812 -14.03 -36.75 -5.54
N ASN A 813 -14.11 -37.74 -4.66
CA ASN A 813 -15.28 -38.61 -4.50
C ASN A 813 -16.02 -38.17 -3.25
N THR A 814 -17.23 -37.65 -3.42
CA THR A 814 -18.03 -37.05 -2.35
C THR A 814 -19.30 -37.86 -2.17
N GLN A 815 -19.63 -38.20 -0.93
CA GLN A 815 -20.95 -38.69 -0.57
C GLN A 815 -21.74 -37.53 0.03
N ILE A 816 -22.93 -37.28 -0.50
CA ILE A 816 -23.86 -36.31 0.06
C ILE A 816 -25.06 -37.07 0.60
N LYS A 817 -25.39 -36.84 1.87
CA LYS A 817 -26.58 -37.36 2.52
C LYS A 817 -27.52 -36.21 2.81
N TYR A 818 -28.72 -36.27 2.26
CA TYR A 818 -29.84 -35.39 2.56
C TYR A 818 -30.79 -36.11 3.51
N THR A 819 -31.15 -35.49 4.63
CA THR A 819 -32.25 -35.95 5.48
C THR A 819 -33.34 -34.89 5.47
N ILE A 820 -34.49 -35.23 4.89
CA ILE A 820 -35.59 -34.29 4.62
C ILE A 820 -36.70 -34.54 5.65
N TYR A 821 -37.09 -33.48 6.35
CA TYR A 821 -38.03 -33.52 7.46
C TYR A 821 -39.42 -33.00 7.08
N PRO A 822 -40.47 -33.29 7.88
CA PRO A 822 -41.84 -32.93 7.54
C PRO A 822 -42.10 -31.42 7.43
N ASN A 823 -41.30 -30.58 8.07
CA ASN A 823 -41.42 -29.13 7.95
C ASN A 823 -40.65 -28.53 6.74
N GLY A 824 -40.04 -29.37 5.90
CA GLY A 824 -39.21 -28.96 4.78
C GLY A 824 -37.73 -28.77 5.12
N ASN A 825 -37.32 -28.86 6.39
CA ASN A 825 -35.90 -28.77 6.74
C ASN A 825 -35.09 -29.89 6.08
N ILE A 826 -33.84 -29.59 5.74
CA ILE A 826 -32.91 -30.55 5.15
C ILE A 826 -31.60 -30.56 5.95
N SER A 827 -31.24 -31.68 6.58
CA SER A 827 -29.86 -31.89 7.00
C SER A 827 -29.02 -32.34 5.82
N VAL A 828 -27.92 -31.62 5.56
CA VAL A 828 -26.99 -31.88 4.46
C VAL A 828 -25.64 -32.27 5.06
N ASP A 829 -25.25 -33.53 4.88
CA ASP A 829 -23.94 -34.04 5.26
C ASP A 829 -23.11 -34.35 4.01
N VAL A 830 -22.03 -33.62 3.81
CA VAL A 830 -21.10 -33.77 2.70
C VAL A 830 -19.82 -34.41 3.24
N ASN A 831 -19.50 -35.62 2.78
CA ASN A 831 -18.34 -36.37 3.23
C ASN A 831 -17.45 -36.73 2.03
N CYS A 832 -16.23 -36.22 2.00
CA CYS A 832 -15.26 -36.55 0.95
C CYS A 832 -14.62 -37.91 1.26
N LEU A 833 -15.07 -38.95 0.54
CA LEU A 833 -14.59 -40.33 0.67
C LEU A 833 -13.16 -40.51 0.14
N GLY A 834 -12.74 -39.65 -0.79
CA GLY A 834 -11.36 -39.64 -1.29
C GLY A 834 -11.07 -38.39 -2.10
N GLY A 835 -9.94 -37.73 -1.80
CA GLY A 835 -9.44 -36.58 -2.55
C GLY A 835 -8.56 -36.97 -3.73
N GLY A 836 -8.59 -36.15 -4.78
CA GLY A 836 -7.65 -36.19 -5.90
C GLY A 836 -6.26 -35.65 -5.54
N ALA A 837 -5.36 -35.65 -6.52
CA ALA A 837 -3.96 -35.22 -6.33
C ALA A 837 -3.75 -33.69 -6.38
N VAL A 838 -4.84 -32.91 -6.47
CA VAL A 838 -4.76 -31.45 -6.60
C VAL A 838 -4.27 -30.85 -5.28
N LYS A 839 -3.18 -30.08 -5.33
CA LYS A 839 -2.62 -29.36 -4.18
C LYS A 839 -3.14 -27.91 -4.19
N LEU A 840 -3.26 -27.28 -3.01
CA LEU A 840 -3.70 -25.88 -2.91
C LEU A 840 -5.05 -25.66 -3.61
N LEU A 841 -6.07 -26.46 -3.25
CA LEU A 841 -7.39 -26.22 -3.82
C LEU A 841 -7.89 -24.82 -3.46
N PRO A 842 -8.59 -24.12 -4.37
CA PRO A 842 -9.22 -22.84 -4.04
C PRO A 842 -10.24 -22.96 -2.91
N ARG A 843 -11.10 -23.99 -2.96
CA ARG A 843 -12.10 -24.28 -1.91
C ARG A 843 -12.55 -25.74 -1.89
N PHE A 844 -13.30 -26.09 -0.85
CA PHE A 844 -14.09 -27.32 -0.77
C PHE A 844 -15.39 -27.07 0.01
N GLY A 845 -16.51 -27.26 -0.67
CA GLY A 845 -17.85 -27.04 -0.13
C GLY A 845 -18.93 -27.48 -1.09
N VAL A 846 -20.11 -26.87 -0.95
CA VAL A 846 -21.22 -26.98 -1.90
C VAL A 846 -21.72 -25.62 -2.35
N MET A 847 -22.20 -25.55 -3.58
CA MET A 847 -22.79 -24.37 -4.19
C MET A 847 -24.24 -24.64 -4.56
N LEU A 848 -25.08 -23.61 -4.44
CA LEU A 848 -26.48 -23.57 -4.81
C LEU A 848 -26.74 -22.28 -5.60
N GLU A 849 -27.53 -22.36 -6.66
CA GLU A 849 -28.09 -21.19 -7.34
C GLU A 849 -29.55 -20.97 -6.91
N MET A 850 -29.83 -19.80 -6.35
CA MET A 850 -31.17 -19.30 -6.06
C MET A 850 -31.60 -18.28 -7.14
N PRO A 851 -32.90 -18.05 -7.37
CA PRO A 851 -33.35 -16.94 -8.22
C PRO A 851 -32.78 -15.59 -7.78
N LYS A 852 -32.55 -14.65 -8.71
CA LYS A 852 -31.94 -13.33 -8.40
C LYS A 852 -32.70 -12.53 -7.32
N GLU A 853 -34.02 -12.71 -7.21
CA GLU A 853 -34.84 -12.00 -6.23
C GLU A 853 -34.48 -12.27 -4.76
N TYR A 854 -33.73 -13.34 -4.50
CA TYR A 854 -33.19 -13.65 -3.18
C TYR A 854 -31.91 -12.83 -2.94
N GLU A 855 -32.11 -11.62 -2.40
CA GLU A 855 -31.09 -10.57 -2.30
C GLU A 855 -30.69 -10.22 -0.86
N ASN A 856 -31.61 -10.34 0.10
CA ASN A 856 -31.39 -9.90 1.47
C ASN A 856 -30.63 -10.96 2.25
N ILE A 857 -29.54 -10.58 2.92
CA ILE A 857 -28.69 -11.47 3.69
C ILE A 857 -28.70 -11.10 5.17
N LYS A 858 -28.84 -12.10 6.04
CA LYS A 858 -28.54 -11.98 7.48
C LYS A 858 -27.66 -13.14 7.91
N TYR A 859 -26.48 -12.88 8.49
CA TYR A 859 -25.59 -13.95 8.93
C TYR A 859 -24.96 -13.65 10.28
N PHE A 860 -24.56 -14.71 10.99
CA PHE A 860 -23.73 -14.62 12.18
C PHE A 860 -22.36 -15.20 11.85
N GLY A 861 -21.34 -14.35 11.78
CA GLY A 861 -19.96 -14.74 11.47
C GLY A 861 -19.02 -13.55 11.54
N LEU A 862 -17.88 -13.62 10.85
CA LEU A 862 -16.88 -12.56 10.86
C LEU A 862 -17.18 -11.43 9.88
N GLY A 863 -17.30 -10.20 10.41
CA GLY A 863 -17.16 -8.90 9.70
C GLY A 863 -18.13 -8.62 8.56
N GLU A 864 -18.29 -7.35 8.19
CA GLU A 864 -18.96 -6.96 6.93
C GLU A 864 -18.01 -7.05 5.74
N ASP A 865 -16.71 -6.86 5.96
CA ASP A 865 -15.66 -6.90 4.94
C ASP A 865 -15.21 -8.35 4.62
N VAL A 866 -14.58 -8.52 3.45
CA VAL A 866 -14.01 -9.80 3.03
C VAL A 866 -13.01 -10.34 4.04
N ASN A 867 -13.13 -11.62 4.38
CA ASN A 867 -12.18 -12.27 5.27
C ASN A 867 -11.92 -13.74 4.89
N LEU A 868 -10.66 -14.13 5.06
CA LEU A 868 -10.10 -15.45 4.76
C LEU A 868 -9.35 -15.99 6.01
N PRO A 869 -9.00 -17.28 6.07
CA PRO A 869 -8.42 -17.89 7.28
C PRO A 869 -7.20 -17.16 7.88
N ASP A 870 -6.36 -16.57 7.03
CA ASP A 870 -5.17 -15.79 7.36
C ASP A 870 -5.34 -14.26 7.18
N TYR A 871 -6.57 -13.79 6.90
CA TYR A 871 -6.91 -12.40 6.61
C TYR A 871 -8.27 -12.05 7.23
N LYS A 872 -8.27 -11.71 8.53
CA LYS A 872 -9.52 -11.53 9.29
C LYS A 872 -9.44 -10.61 10.50
N GLU A 873 -8.27 -10.06 10.80
CA GLU A 873 -8.04 -9.35 12.07
C GLU A 873 -8.79 -8.01 12.15
N HIS A 874 -9.24 -7.48 11.00
CA HIS A 874 -10.11 -6.31 10.91
C HIS A 874 -11.59 -6.61 11.21
N THR A 875 -11.96 -7.87 11.48
CA THR A 875 -13.35 -8.31 11.60
C THR A 875 -13.72 -8.76 13.01
N ILE A 876 -15.00 -8.63 13.35
CA ILE A 876 -15.60 -9.05 14.62
C ILE A 876 -16.68 -10.10 14.37
N ASN A 877 -16.82 -11.08 15.28
CA ASN A 877 -17.84 -12.12 15.17
C ASN A 877 -19.19 -11.68 15.77
N LYS A 878 -20.16 -11.27 14.93
CA LYS A 878 -21.52 -10.85 15.35
C LYS A 878 -22.57 -11.09 14.25
N VAL A 879 -23.82 -10.70 14.51
CA VAL A 879 -24.89 -10.73 13.51
C VAL A 879 -24.80 -9.51 12.60
N TYR A 880 -24.80 -9.75 11.28
CA TYR A 880 -24.76 -8.74 10.23
C TYR A 880 -25.98 -8.87 9.32
N GLN A 881 -26.41 -7.74 8.74
CA GLN A 881 -27.46 -7.65 7.73
C GLN A 881 -26.92 -6.87 6.53
N THR A 882 -27.06 -7.43 5.34
CA THR A 882 -26.54 -6.84 4.10
C THR A 882 -27.34 -7.37 2.91
N THR A 883 -26.85 -7.14 1.70
CA THR A 883 -27.40 -7.70 0.47
C THR A 883 -26.31 -8.43 -0.32
N VAL A 884 -26.68 -9.24 -1.30
CA VAL A 884 -25.72 -9.98 -2.15
C VAL A 884 -24.78 -9.00 -2.84
N ASP A 885 -25.30 -7.89 -3.37
CA ASP A 885 -24.51 -6.87 -4.07
C ASP A 885 -23.44 -6.21 -3.18
N LYS A 886 -23.72 -6.06 -1.88
CA LYS A 886 -22.84 -5.39 -0.93
C LYS A 886 -21.78 -6.32 -0.31
N LEU A 887 -21.82 -7.63 -0.58
CA LEU A 887 -20.80 -8.54 -0.06
C LEU A 887 -19.47 -8.43 -0.81
N LYS A 888 -19.47 -8.02 -2.08
CA LYS A 888 -18.22 -7.85 -2.82
C LYS A 888 -17.54 -6.52 -2.46
N GLU A 889 -16.22 -6.57 -2.46
CA GLU A 889 -15.37 -5.38 -2.53
C GLU A 889 -15.05 -5.08 -4.00
N ASP A 890 -15.12 -3.81 -4.40
CA ASP A 890 -15.19 -3.38 -5.80
C ASP A 890 -13.80 -3.11 -6.43
N TYR A 891 -12.91 -4.10 -6.30
CA TYR A 891 -11.56 -4.10 -6.88
C TYR A 891 -11.59 -3.81 -8.38
N ILE A 892 -10.65 -2.97 -8.85
CA ILE A 892 -10.53 -2.57 -10.26
C ILE A 892 -10.41 -3.81 -11.16
N LYS A 893 -9.50 -4.73 -10.79
CA LYS A 893 -9.45 -6.09 -11.32
C LYS A 893 -10.33 -7.01 -10.47
N PRO A 894 -11.46 -7.54 -11.00
CA PRO A 894 -12.35 -8.38 -10.20
C PRO A 894 -11.71 -9.69 -9.74
N GLN A 895 -12.04 -10.10 -8.51
CA GLN A 895 -11.60 -11.33 -7.86
C GLN A 895 -12.61 -11.77 -6.81
N GLU A 896 -12.39 -12.93 -6.16
CA GLU A 896 -13.24 -13.37 -5.04
C GLU A 896 -13.12 -12.41 -3.85
N SER A 897 -14.20 -11.69 -3.54
CA SER A 897 -14.27 -10.77 -2.38
C SER A 897 -15.55 -10.92 -1.54
N ALA A 898 -16.41 -11.91 -1.81
CA ALA A 898 -17.68 -12.10 -1.08
C ALA A 898 -17.59 -13.09 0.10
N THR A 899 -16.40 -13.63 0.36
CA THR A 899 -16.19 -14.67 1.38
C THR A 899 -16.26 -14.13 2.81
N ARG A 900 -16.97 -14.84 3.69
CA ARG A 900 -17.06 -14.61 5.15
C ARG A 900 -16.78 -15.92 5.88
N CYS A 901 -15.85 -15.89 6.82
CA CYS A 901 -15.41 -17.03 7.62
C CYS A 901 -16.14 -17.11 8.96
N ASP A 902 -15.98 -18.26 9.63
CA ASP A 902 -16.55 -18.58 10.95
C ASP A 902 -18.07 -18.30 11.06
N VAL A 903 -18.80 -18.59 9.98
CA VAL A 903 -20.25 -18.38 9.88
C VAL A 903 -21.03 -19.52 10.53
N ARG A 904 -21.91 -19.16 11.46
CA ARG A 904 -22.73 -20.05 12.28
C ARG A 904 -24.14 -20.20 11.72
N PHE A 905 -24.67 -19.14 11.12
CA PHE A 905 -25.83 -19.22 10.23
C PHE A 905 -25.76 -18.16 9.15
N ALA A 906 -26.43 -18.40 8.02
CA ALA A 906 -26.69 -17.41 6.99
C ALA A 906 -28.13 -17.56 6.47
N GLU A 907 -28.86 -16.47 6.34
CA GLU A 907 -30.19 -16.37 5.76
C GLU A 907 -30.09 -15.59 4.47
N ILE A 908 -30.78 -16.06 3.43
CA ILE A 908 -30.89 -15.39 2.14
C ILE A 908 -32.36 -15.37 1.76
N THR A 909 -32.95 -14.18 1.67
CA THR A 909 -34.39 -13.99 1.49
C THR A 909 -34.70 -13.01 0.38
N ASN A 910 -35.89 -13.15 -0.21
CA ASN A 910 -36.45 -12.16 -1.11
C ASN A 910 -37.04 -10.96 -0.33
N ALA A 911 -37.59 -9.99 -1.05
CA ALA A 911 -38.21 -8.80 -0.44
C ALA A 911 -39.41 -9.11 0.47
N SER A 912 -40.07 -10.25 0.27
CA SER A 912 -41.20 -10.72 1.07
C SER A 912 -40.79 -11.55 2.29
N GLY A 913 -39.48 -11.72 2.54
CA GLY A 913 -38.95 -12.51 3.66
C GLY A 913 -38.94 -14.02 3.44
N PHE A 914 -39.32 -14.51 2.24
CA PHE A 914 -39.21 -15.92 1.89
C PHE A 914 -37.77 -16.25 1.50
N GLY A 915 -37.26 -17.42 1.89
CA GLY A 915 -35.90 -17.82 1.54
C GLY A 915 -35.38 -19.05 2.26
N LEU A 916 -34.06 -19.15 2.33
CA LEU A 916 -33.36 -20.25 2.97
C LEU A 916 -32.45 -19.75 4.10
N ARG A 917 -32.49 -20.45 5.23
CA ARG A 917 -31.54 -20.32 6.33
C ARG A 917 -30.63 -21.53 6.39
N PHE A 918 -29.33 -21.31 6.35
CA PHE A 918 -28.26 -22.30 6.51
C PHE A 918 -27.75 -22.23 7.94
N GLU A 919 -27.81 -23.33 8.69
CA GLU A 919 -27.34 -23.43 10.07
C GLU A 919 -26.19 -24.42 10.18
N ALA A 920 -25.07 -23.97 10.75
CA ALA A 920 -23.89 -24.77 10.92
C ALA A 920 -24.12 -25.89 11.96
N VAL A 921 -23.60 -27.09 11.68
CA VAL A 921 -23.66 -28.22 12.60
C VAL A 921 -22.23 -28.69 12.92
N ASN A 922 -21.93 -28.87 14.20
CA ASN A 922 -20.61 -29.22 14.75
C ASN A 922 -19.52 -28.14 14.59
N LYS A 923 -19.42 -27.48 13.43
CA LYS A 923 -18.39 -26.46 13.13
C LYS A 923 -18.98 -25.33 12.28
N PRO A 924 -18.53 -24.08 12.46
CA PRO A 924 -18.86 -23.00 11.54
C PRO A 924 -18.45 -23.35 10.11
N PHE A 925 -19.20 -22.81 9.14
CA PHE A 925 -18.86 -22.89 7.72
C PHE A 925 -18.32 -21.55 7.22
N ILE A 926 -17.87 -21.54 5.97
CA ILE A 926 -17.50 -20.35 5.23
C ILE A 926 -18.61 -20.06 4.24
N PHE A 927 -19.05 -18.80 4.17
CA PHE A 927 -20.17 -18.36 3.36
C PHE A 927 -19.70 -17.40 2.28
N SER A 928 -20.29 -17.48 1.09
CA SER A 928 -20.24 -16.38 0.10
C SER A 928 -21.52 -16.37 -0.71
N ALA A 929 -21.98 -15.18 -1.11
CA ALA A 929 -23.06 -15.01 -2.06
C ALA A 929 -22.68 -13.94 -3.10
N SER A 930 -23.03 -14.17 -4.35
CA SER A 930 -22.75 -13.25 -5.47
C SER A 930 -23.71 -13.45 -6.62
N HIS A 931 -24.01 -12.38 -7.37
CA HIS A 931 -24.71 -12.47 -8.66
C HIS A 931 -23.80 -12.91 -9.81
N TYR A 932 -22.51 -13.12 -9.54
CA TYR A 932 -21.54 -13.52 -10.55
C TYR A 932 -21.03 -14.93 -10.27
N THR A 933 -20.89 -15.71 -11.33
CA THR A 933 -20.20 -17.01 -11.23
C THR A 933 -18.70 -16.78 -11.04
N SER A 934 -18.01 -17.72 -10.38
CA SER A 934 -16.55 -17.66 -10.22
C SER A 934 -15.80 -17.55 -11.56
N ASN A 935 -16.37 -18.13 -12.63
CA ASN A 935 -15.81 -18.06 -13.98
C ASN A 935 -15.94 -16.68 -14.64
N GLN A 936 -16.98 -15.91 -14.32
CA GLN A 936 -17.08 -14.53 -14.82
C GLN A 936 -16.11 -13.61 -14.11
N TRP A 937 -16.06 -13.69 -12.78
CA TRP A 937 -15.05 -12.96 -12.00
C TRP A 937 -13.64 -13.23 -12.50
N ALA A 938 -13.28 -14.49 -12.71
CA ALA A 938 -11.95 -14.86 -13.21
C ALA A 938 -11.63 -14.32 -14.62
N LYS A 939 -12.65 -14.04 -15.46
CA LYS A 939 -12.48 -13.56 -16.84
C LYS A 939 -12.51 -12.04 -16.95
N ALA A 940 -13.23 -11.34 -16.08
CA ALA A 940 -13.36 -9.90 -16.12
C ALA A 940 -12.01 -9.24 -15.89
N MET A 941 -11.63 -8.29 -16.75
CA MET A 941 -10.38 -7.53 -16.58
C MET A 941 -10.65 -6.27 -15.77
N HIS A 942 -11.81 -5.66 -15.97
CA HIS A 942 -12.26 -4.50 -15.21
C HIS A 942 -13.57 -4.80 -14.49
N ARG A 943 -13.81 -4.14 -13.37
CA ARG A 943 -15.11 -4.23 -12.65
C ARG A 943 -16.31 -3.88 -13.55
N ASP A 944 -16.10 -2.99 -14.53
CA ASP A 944 -17.08 -2.61 -15.55
C ASP A 944 -17.41 -3.72 -16.57
N ASP A 945 -16.67 -4.85 -16.55
CA ASP A 945 -16.94 -6.04 -17.37
C ASP A 945 -17.88 -7.02 -16.67
N LEU A 946 -18.17 -6.83 -15.38
CA LEU A 946 -19.09 -7.68 -14.65
C LEU A 946 -20.53 -7.39 -15.07
N VAL A 947 -21.18 -8.42 -15.61
CA VAL A 947 -22.59 -8.35 -16.02
C VAL A 947 -23.43 -9.14 -15.04
N ASP A 948 -24.39 -8.44 -14.46
CA ASP A 948 -25.39 -9.02 -13.58
C ASP A 948 -26.15 -10.17 -14.24
N LEU A 949 -26.24 -11.29 -13.53
CA LEU A 949 -26.96 -12.45 -13.99
C LEU A 949 -28.28 -12.64 -13.23
N PRO A 950 -29.26 -13.35 -13.80
CA PRO A 950 -30.52 -13.67 -13.13
C PRO A 950 -30.38 -14.82 -12.10
N THR A 951 -29.34 -14.77 -11.27
CA THR A 951 -29.05 -15.81 -10.26
C THR A 951 -28.38 -15.21 -9.01
N THR A 952 -28.57 -15.86 -7.87
CA THR A 952 -27.80 -15.65 -6.65
C THR A 952 -27.01 -16.93 -6.38
N CYS A 953 -25.70 -16.89 -6.63
CA CYS A 953 -24.79 -18.00 -6.37
C CYS A 953 -24.42 -18.01 -4.88
N VAL A 954 -24.78 -19.09 -4.17
CA VAL A 954 -24.52 -19.24 -2.73
C VAL A 954 -23.54 -20.39 -2.53
N ASN A 955 -22.44 -20.15 -1.81
CA ASN A 955 -21.50 -21.20 -1.43
C ASN A 955 -21.47 -21.39 0.07
N ILE A 956 -21.50 -22.66 0.49
CA ILE A 956 -21.30 -23.11 1.86
C ILE A 956 -20.06 -24.02 1.86
N ASP A 957 -18.96 -23.50 2.37
CA ASP A 957 -17.64 -24.12 2.29
C ASP A 957 -17.17 -24.66 3.65
N SER A 958 -16.51 -25.82 3.62
CA SER A 958 -15.76 -26.32 4.77
C SER A 958 -14.37 -25.69 4.87
N SER A 959 -13.79 -25.30 3.74
CA SER A 959 -12.46 -24.70 3.70
C SER A 959 -12.25 -23.91 2.41
N VAL A 960 -11.57 -22.77 2.54
CA VAL A 960 -11.08 -21.94 1.45
C VAL A 960 -9.57 -21.75 1.61
N LEU A 961 -8.86 -21.51 0.51
CA LEU A 961 -7.44 -21.11 0.56
C LEU A 961 -7.33 -19.70 1.16
N GLY A 962 -6.35 -19.50 2.05
CA GLY A 962 -6.00 -18.18 2.58
C GLY A 962 -5.58 -17.18 1.50
N ALA A 963 -5.56 -15.90 1.85
CA ALA A 963 -5.13 -14.81 0.98
C ALA A 963 -3.64 -14.93 0.62
N GLY A 964 -2.78 -15.19 1.62
CA GLY A 964 -1.33 -15.10 1.45
C GLY A 964 -0.87 -13.72 0.97
N SER A 965 0.32 -13.66 0.38
CA SER A 965 0.83 -12.46 -0.32
C SER A 965 1.61 -12.83 -1.58
N ASN A 966 1.24 -13.95 -2.20
CA ASN A 966 2.04 -14.68 -3.21
C ASN A 966 2.06 -14.04 -4.62
N ALA A 967 1.65 -12.78 -4.74
CA ALA A 967 1.99 -11.95 -5.87
C ALA A 967 3.52 -11.71 -5.94
N CYS A 968 4.14 -11.34 -4.80
CA CYS A 968 5.60 -11.25 -4.61
C CYS A 968 6.12 -12.04 -3.41
N GLY A 969 5.25 -12.33 -2.45
CA GLY A 969 5.59 -12.91 -1.16
C GLY A 969 5.20 -14.37 -0.96
N PRO A 970 5.07 -14.81 0.30
CA PRO A 970 4.80 -16.20 0.63
C PRO A 970 3.39 -16.65 0.25
N LEU A 971 3.30 -17.94 -0.09
CA LEU A 971 2.04 -18.70 -0.07
C LEU A 971 1.43 -18.70 1.34
N PRO A 972 0.10 -18.86 1.48
CA PRO A 972 -0.53 -19.06 2.78
C PRO A 972 0.16 -20.15 3.61
N ASP A 973 0.15 -20.05 4.93
CA ASP A 973 0.73 -21.09 5.80
C ASP A 973 0.05 -22.45 5.56
N LYS A 974 0.71 -23.55 5.92
CA LYS A 974 0.17 -24.90 5.70
C LYS A 974 -1.21 -25.11 6.32
N LYS A 975 -1.49 -24.47 7.45
CA LYS A 975 -2.79 -24.56 8.14
C LYS A 975 -3.93 -23.86 7.37
N ASP A 976 -3.60 -22.85 6.57
CA ASP A 976 -4.54 -22.02 5.82
C ASP A 976 -4.65 -22.45 4.34
N ARG A 977 -4.05 -23.60 4.00
CA ARG A 977 -4.16 -24.24 2.69
C ARG A 977 -5.28 -25.27 2.67
N VAL A 978 -5.96 -25.40 1.54
CA VAL A 978 -6.81 -26.56 1.27
C VAL A 978 -5.92 -27.72 0.82
N GLY A 979 -5.55 -28.56 1.80
CA GLY A 979 -4.77 -29.79 1.61
C GLY A 979 -5.62 -30.99 1.13
N SER A 980 -5.27 -32.19 1.59
CA SER A 980 -6.03 -33.41 1.25
C SER A 980 -7.50 -33.27 1.63
N LEU A 981 -8.40 -33.66 0.71
CA LEU A 981 -9.83 -33.68 0.95
C LEU A 981 -10.30 -34.98 1.61
N SER A 982 -9.49 -36.04 1.61
CA SER A 982 -9.89 -37.34 2.15
C SER A 982 -10.31 -37.22 3.62
N GLY A 983 -11.56 -37.57 3.92
CA GLY A 983 -12.14 -37.51 5.26
C GLY A 983 -12.63 -36.11 5.68
N LYS A 984 -12.53 -35.08 4.82
CA LYS A 984 -13.16 -33.78 5.08
C LYS A 984 -14.68 -33.91 5.08
N LYS A 985 -15.31 -33.20 6.02
CA LYS A 985 -16.76 -33.20 6.23
C LYS A 985 -17.28 -31.78 6.34
N LEU A 986 -18.49 -31.57 5.81
CA LEU A 986 -19.29 -30.38 5.98
C LEU A 986 -20.71 -30.83 6.36
N SER A 987 -21.25 -30.30 7.45
CA SER A 987 -22.61 -30.62 7.92
C SER A 987 -23.34 -29.32 8.25
N PHE A 988 -24.54 -29.16 7.70
CA PHE A 988 -25.41 -28.02 7.98
C PHE A 988 -26.89 -28.39 7.80
N VAL A 989 -27.78 -27.57 8.35
CA VAL A 989 -29.23 -27.68 8.11
C VAL A 989 -29.71 -26.52 7.27
N VAL A 990 -30.56 -26.81 6.29
CA VAL A 990 -31.26 -25.83 5.47
C VAL A 990 -32.71 -25.76 5.94
N LYS A 991 -33.17 -24.57 6.34
CA LYS A 991 -34.55 -24.31 6.75
C LYS A 991 -35.21 -23.38 5.74
N PRO A 992 -36.40 -23.71 5.18
CA PRO A 992 -37.18 -22.73 4.47
C PRO A 992 -37.74 -21.72 5.48
N ILE A 993 -37.68 -20.44 5.16
CA ILE A 993 -38.19 -19.34 6.00
C ILE A 993 -39.15 -18.46 5.21
N GLY A 994 -40.09 -17.82 5.90
CA GLY A 994 -41.18 -16.99 5.35
C GLY A 994 -42.55 -17.31 5.95
N GLU A 995 -43.32 -16.29 6.34
CA GLU A 995 -44.65 -16.41 6.96
C GLU A 995 -45.77 -16.76 5.98
#